data_AF-A0AAV6M4A5-F1
#
_entry.id   AF-A0AAV6M4A5-F1
#
_cell.length_a   1.000
_cell.length_b   1.000
_cell.length_c   1.000
_cell.angle_alpha   90.00
_cell.angle_beta   90.00
_cell.angle_gamma   90.00
#
_symmetry.space_group_name_H-M   'P 1'
#
loop_
_entity.id
_entity.type
_entity.pdbx_description
1 polymer ?
#
loop_
_entity_poly.entity_id
_entity_poly.type
_entity_poly.pdbx_seq_one_letter_code
_entity_poly.pdbx_strand_id
1 'polypeptide(L)'
;MNSFTLLAILLGFSCCSLFVDNDPAVVQALHKIYPKLQSLENGNDTEIKQLHRTSFHFQPHRHWMNDPNGPMYFKGIYHLFYQYNPEGAVWGNIVWAHSISKDLINWKSLKPALSPSKPFDINGCWSGSATVLPGLKPVILYTGIDSQNRQVQNYAIPANLSDPHLTEWVKPDNNPIVDPGTEVNSSAFRDPSTAWLSFNGHWNTIIGSRSEQTGMAYLYRSKDFLNWTKVEQPLHSVPNTGMWECPDFYPVSHFGRFGVDTSVTGNWVKHVLKVSLEMTGYEYYTVGKYYPMTDKYVPDNTSADGWSGLRYDYGNFYASKSFYDPMKKRRVLWGWANESDSVQDDVSKGWAGIQAIPRTVWLDPNGKQLLQWPVMELNRLRRKIVMMINQKLVKGQNVEIKGITAAQADVEVIFSFSSLDNAETFDPSWVDAQAVCSQLGSTAQGGIGPFGLLTLASENLEEFTPVFFRIFKAETNHVVLMCSDARSSSLQDGLYKPTFAGFVDIDLSSKKLPLRSLIDHSVIESFGGGGKTCITSRVYPTKAVFEDAHLHVFNNGTESITVDFLSAWNKAAIKAMPVNRAHGISSHFTLFQTVDFSTIFARASAPRNSWISCNMRLNAITLICILLHNGAVRKSAEIGSHTWSPDAIEGPTPVSASIHAATMSAGSEIRAMSDEQDMRMIGGLASSFPFTYAMMLMGSLSLIEFPFLTGFYSKDVILELAYTKYTISGNFSFRLGSVSILFTSYYSFRLLFLTFLVPTNSFERDIVRCHDAPIPMAIPLILLVLRSLFVGYLAKV
;
A
#
# COMPACT_ATOMS: atom_id res chain seq x y z
N MET A 1 42.79 60.89 8.61
CA MET A 1 42.48 59.45 8.80
C MET A 1 40.97 59.35 9.04
N ASN A 2 40.17 59.80 8.09
CA ASN A 2 39.68 59.15 6.87
C ASN A 2 38.55 58.17 7.18
N SER A 3 37.37 58.58 6.73
CA SER A 3 36.05 57.94 6.74
C SER A 3 35.98 56.55 6.08
N PHE A 4 37.12 55.88 5.90
CA PHE A 4 37.26 54.53 5.36
C PHE A 4 37.24 53.45 6.45
N THR A 5 37.51 53.79 7.72
CA THR A 5 37.55 52.79 8.80
C THR A 5 36.18 52.56 9.45
N LEU A 6 35.27 53.54 9.41
CA LEU A 6 33.91 53.39 9.95
C LEU A 6 32.97 52.67 8.96
N LEU A 7 33.23 52.78 7.65
CA LEU A 7 32.48 52.08 6.61
C LEU A 7 32.81 50.57 6.59
N ALA A 8 34.04 50.18 6.94
CA ALA A 8 34.47 48.79 7.01
C ALA A 8 33.84 48.02 8.20
N ILE A 9 33.50 48.71 9.30
CA ILE A 9 32.89 48.09 10.49
C ILE A 9 31.36 47.96 10.32
N LEU A 10 30.71 48.87 9.57
CA LEU A 10 29.29 48.75 9.22
C LEU A 10 29.04 47.76 8.07
N LEU A 11 29.99 47.57 7.15
CA LEU A 11 29.91 46.53 6.10
C LEU A 11 30.31 45.13 6.62
N GLY A 12 31.06 45.04 7.72
CA GLY A 12 31.50 43.78 8.34
C GLY A 12 30.44 43.05 9.16
N PHE A 13 29.37 43.74 9.59
CA PHE A 13 28.27 43.14 10.37
C PHE A 13 27.00 42.84 9.56
N SER A 14 27.00 43.12 8.25
CA SER A 14 25.88 42.75 7.35
C SER A 14 26.12 41.47 6.54
N CYS A 15 27.24 40.77 6.76
CA CYS A 15 27.63 39.59 5.96
C CYS A 15 27.68 38.28 6.77
N CYS A 16 27.11 38.24 7.98
CA CYS A 16 27.10 37.04 8.84
C CYS A 16 25.75 36.69 9.47
N SER A 17 24.65 37.20 8.91
CA SER A 17 23.30 36.78 9.28
C SER A 17 22.40 37.00 8.07
N LEU A 18 21.68 35.94 7.65
CA LEU A 18 20.89 35.78 6.42
C LEU A 18 21.60 35.00 5.28
N PHE A 19 22.22 33.87 5.62
CA PHE A 19 21.95 32.63 4.87
C PHE A 19 21.12 31.72 5.79
N VAL A 20 19.89 32.16 6.06
CA VAL A 20 18.83 31.18 6.23
C VAL A 20 18.57 30.73 4.80
N ASP A 21 19.00 29.51 4.47
CA ASP A 21 18.54 28.80 3.28
C ASP A 21 17.01 28.66 3.41
N ASN A 22 16.29 29.73 3.06
CA ASN A 22 14.94 29.61 2.52
C ASN A 22 15.13 29.14 1.08
N ASP A 23 15.60 27.90 0.95
CA ASP A 23 15.41 27.13 -0.26
C ASP A 23 13.89 27.16 -0.50
N PRO A 24 13.39 27.69 -1.64
CA PRO A 24 11.96 27.59 -1.93
C PRO A 24 11.65 26.11 -1.81
N ALA A 25 10.75 25.74 -0.90
CA ALA A 25 10.48 24.34 -0.60
C ALA A 25 10.25 23.60 -1.94
N VAL A 26 11.21 22.79 -2.35
CA VAL A 26 11.09 21.86 -3.47
C VAL A 26 10.88 20.50 -2.82
N VAL A 27 10.18 19.60 -3.51
CA VAL A 27 10.17 18.16 -3.24
C VAL A 27 11.59 17.71 -2.84
N GLN A 28 11.86 17.49 -1.55
CA GLN A 28 13.17 17.03 -1.10
C GLN A 28 13.31 15.55 -1.48
N ALA A 29 13.88 15.30 -2.66
CA ALA A 29 14.37 14.00 -3.09
C ALA A 29 15.82 13.72 -2.63
N LEU A 30 16.36 14.59 -1.75
CA LEU A 30 17.77 14.56 -1.37
C LEU A 30 18.04 13.63 -0.19
N HIS A 31 19.13 12.87 -0.28
CA HIS A 31 19.72 12.02 0.76
C HIS A 31 20.37 12.84 1.89
N LYS A 32 19.64 13.79 2.48
CA LYS A 32 20.16 14.61 3.58
C LYS A 32 20.16 13.79 4.87
N ILE A 33 21.36 13.49 5.35
CA ILE A 33 21.58 12.80 6.63
C ILE A 33 21.29 13.79 7.76
N TYR A 34 20.48 13.36 8.73
CA TYR A 34 20.22 14.09 9.97
C TYR A 34 20.78 13.31 11.17
N PRO A 35 22.10 13.38 11.48
CA PRO A 35 22.72 12.49 12.46
C PRO A 35 22.07 12.56 13.86
N LYS A 36 21.55 13.73 14.24
CA LYS A 36 20.88 13.97 15.53
C LYS A 36 19.44 13.44 15.60
N LEU A 37 18.85 13.05 14.47
CA LEU A 37 17.46 12.60 14.34
C LEU A 37 17.37 11.14 13.86
N GLN A 38 18.51 10.45 13.76
CA GLN A 38 18.59 9.06 13.31
C GLN A 38 18.24 8.03 14.38
N SER A 39 18.14 8.45 15.64
CA SER A 39 17.63 7.63 16.74
C SER A 39 16.58 8.43 17.50
N LEU A 40 15.33 7.96 17.51
CA LEU A 40 14.34 8.48 18.45
C LEU A 40 14.81 8.10 19.86
N GLU A 41 15.09 9.07 20.73
CA GLU A 41 15.57 8.85 22.11
C GLU A 41 14.60 8.02 22.98
N ASN A 42 13.41 7.67 22.49
CA ASN A 42 12.42 6.81 23.15
C ASN A 42 11.80 5.78 22.19
N GLY A 43 12.63 4.91 21.59
CA GLY A 43 12.27 3.95 20.52
C GLY A 43 11.18 2.90 20.78
N ASN A 44 10.44 2.96 21.89
CA ASN A 44 9.30 2.07 22.16
C ASN A 44 7.98 2.77 22.55
N ASP A 45 7.96 4.10 22.77
CA ASP A 45 6.78 4.81 23.32
C ASP A 45 6.32 6.06 22.53
N THR A 46 6.89 6.36 21.35
CA THR A 46 6.35 7.42 20.51
C THR A 46 5.02 6.99 19.87
N GLU A 47 3.93 7.52 20.40
CA GLU A 47 2.58 7.36 19.86
C GLU A 47 2.53 7.87 18.41
N ILE A 48 2.31 6.97 17.45
CA ILE A 48 2.21 7.32 16.03
C ILE A 48 0.91 8.07 15.80
N LYS A 49 1.02 9.35 15.42
CA LYS A 49 -0.14 10.17 15.09
C LYS A 49 -0.85 9.56 13.87
N GLN A 50 -2.14 9.24 14.04
CA GLN A 50 -2.98 8.71 12.96
C GLN A 50 -3.46 9.81 12.01
N LEU A 51 -3.43 11.07 12.45
CA LEU A 51 -3.71 12.22 11.59
C LEU A 51 -2.83 12.16 10.34
N HIS A 52 -3.45 12.40 9.17
CA HIS A 52 -2.82 12.40 7.84
C HIS A 52 -2.29 11.05 7.34
N ARG A 53 -2.33 9.98 8.13
CA ARG A 53 -1.98 8.64 7.65
C ARG A 53 -3.00 8.16 6.63
N THR A 54 -2.49 7.59 5.55
CA THR A 54 -3.30 7.03 4.48
C THR A 54 -3.94 5.71 4.94
N SER A 55 -5.11 5.41 4.41
CA SER A 55 -5.88 4.22 4.76
C SER A 55 -5.86 3.15 3.69
N PHE A 56 -5.54 3.50 2.45
CA PHE A 56 -5.43 2.54 1.36
C PHE A 56 -4.18 2.67 0.48
N HIS A 57 -3.35 3.69 0.69
CA HIS A 57 -1.99 3.72 0.13
C HIS A 57 -1.03 2.86 0.95
N PHE A 58 0.02 2.37 0.30
CA PHE A 58 1.03 1.60 1.01
C PHE A 58 1.96 2.53 1.76
N GLN A 59 2.10 2.30 3.07
CA GLN A 59 3.12 2.92 3.91
C GLN A 59 3.49 1.98 5.06
N PRO A 60 4.74 2.02 5.57
CA PRO A 60 5.10 1.25 6.75
C PRO A 60 4.31 1.74 7.97
N HIS A 61 4.28 0.91 9.02
CA HIS A 61 3.59 1.25 10.26
C HIS A 61 4.14 2.54 10.89
N ARG A 62 5.45 2.75 10.82
CA ARG A 62 6.18 3.91 11.35
C ARG A 62 7.44 4.16 10.53
N HIS A 63 8.09 5.30 10.79
CA HIS A 63 9.39 5.69 10.29
C HIS A 63 9.41 6.05 8.79
N TRP A 64 10.61 6.31 8.27
CA TRP A 64 10.84 6.77 6.92
C TRP A 64 10.77 5.65 5.88
N MET A 65 10.08 5.90 4.77
CA MET A 65 10.13 5.11 3.54
C MET A 65 10.38 6.01 2.33
N ASN A 66 11.17 5.51 1.36
CA ASN A 66 11.32 6.13 0.05
C ASN A 66 11.14 5.14 -1.10
N ASP A 67 12.18 4.88 -1.89
CA ASP A 67 12.10 4.23 -3.18
C ASP A 67 11.42 2.85 -3.13
N PRO A 68 10.48 2.53 -4.05
CA PRO A 68 10.04 1.17 -4.26
C PRO A 68 11.18 0.33 -4.85
N ASN A 69 11.45 -0.81 -4.23
CA ASN A 69 12.56 -1.68 -4.58
C ASN A 69 12.08 -3.08 -4.98
N GLY A 70 12.72 -3.63 -6.01
CA GLY A 70 12.46 -4.98 -6.51
C GLY A 70 10.99 -5.43 -6.57
N PRO A 71 10.03 -4.61 -7.04
CA PRO A 71 8.65 -5.06 -7.13
C PRO A 71 8.57 -6.24 -8.11
N MET A 72 7.89 -7.32 -7.74
CA MET A 72 7.79 -8.51 -8.58
C MET A 72 6.57 -9.37 -8.25
N TYR A 73 6.22 -10.25 -9.18
CA TYR A 73 5.27 -11.33 -8.96
C TYR A 73 6.00 -12.67 -8.93
N PHE A 74 5.82 -13.43 -7.84
CA PHE A 74 6.43 -14.73 -7.65
C PHE A 74 5.45 -15.72 -7.02
N LYS A 75 5.24 -16.88 -7.66
CA LYS A 75 4.42 -18.00 -7.14
C LYS A 75 3.07 -17.62 -6.52
N GLY A 76 2.29 -16.74 -7.15
CA GLY A 76 0.97 -16.35 -6.61
C GLY A 76 0.98 -15.09 -5.75
N ILE A 77 2.15 -14.50 -5.51
CA ILE A 77 2.35 -13.45 -4.52
C ILE A 77 3.06 -12.27 -5.16
N TYR A 78 2.56 -11.07 -4.91
CA TYR A 78 3.24 -9.82 -5.21
C TYR A 78 4.18 -9.47 -4.06
N HIS A 79 5.43 -9.15 -4.39
CA HIS A 79 6.44 -8.70 -3.45
C HIS A 79 6.71 -7.22 -3.72
N LEU A 80 6.74 -6.44 -2.64
CA LEU A 80 7.19 -5.06 -2.64
C LEU A 80 8.30 -4.95 -1.60
N PHE A 81 9.48 -4.54 -2.04
CA PHE A 81 10.52 -4.05 -1.15
C PHE A 81 10.57 -2.54 -1.24
N TYR A 82 11.19 -1.90 -0.26
CA TYR A 82 11.32 -0.45 -0.24
C TYR A 82 12.45 -0.03 0.67
N GLN A 83 13.10 1.09 0.32
CA GLN A 83 14.04 1.73 1.22
C GLN A 83 13.31 2.17 2.49
N TYR A 84 13.87 1.78 3.64
CA TYR A 84 13.27 1.99 4.94
C TYR A 84 14.34 2.35 5.98
N ASN A 85 14.03 3.28 6.88
CA ASN A 85 14.84 3.53 8.07
C ASN A 85 14.20 2.84 9.29
N PRO A 86 14.83 1.80 9.86
CA PRO A 86 14.31 1.12 11.05
C PRO A 86 14.29 1.97 12.33
N GLU A 87 15.04 3.09 12.36
CA GLU A 87 15.37 3.84 13.58
C GLU A 87 14.77 5.25 13.64
N GLY A 88 14.16 5.75 12.56
CA GLY A 88 13.61 7.11 12.56
C GLY A 88 12.79 7.51 11.34
N ALA A 89 12.04 8.61 11.49
CA ALA A 89 11.18 9.19 10.44
C ALA A 89 11.92 10.11 9.46
N VAL A 90 13.25 10.00 9.38
CA VAL A 90 14.12 10.73 8.44
C VAL A 90 15.03 9.77 7.70
N TRP A 91 15.64 10.21 6.59
CA TRP A 91 16.56 9.36 5.84
C TRP A 91 17.83 8.99 6.65
N GLY A 92 18.18 7.70 6.64
CA GLY A 92 19.32 7.13 7.37
C GLY A 92 19.15 5.62 7.60
N ASN A 93 20.24 4.91 7.91
CA ASN A 93 20.22 3.47 8.25
C ASN A 93 19.43 2.60 7.26
N ILE A 94 19.56 2.90 5.96
CA ILE A 94 18.67 2.37 4.94
C ILE A 94 18.81 0.86 4.76
N VAL A 95 17.67 0.17 4.86
CA VAL A 95 17.48 -1.26 4.60
C VAL A 95 16.40 -1.46 3.55
N TRP A 96 16.29 -2.67 3.00
CA TRP A 96 15.12 -3.09 2.22
C TRP A 96 14.10 -3.73 3.14
N ALA A 97 13.10 -2.97 3.55
CA ALA A 97 11.91 -3.55 4.16
C ALA A 97 11.11 -4.35 3.12
N HIS A 98 10.28 -5.28 3.58
CA HIS A 98 9.60 -6.25 2.71
C HIS A 98 8.14 -6.40 3.09
N SER A 99 7.26 -6.34 2.09
CA SER A 99 5.84 -6.66 2.23
C SER A 99 5.35 -7.50 1.07
N ILE A 100 4.33 -8.32 1.33
CA ILE A 100 3.74 -9.21 0.34
C ILE A 100 2.23 -8.98 0.24
N SER A 101 1.68 -9.22 -0.94
CA SER A 101 0.25 -9.09 -1.23
C SER A 101 -0.22 -10.14 -2.22
N LYS A 102 -1.52 -10.44 -2.21
CA LYS A 102 -2.20 -11.25 -3.24
C LYS A 102 -2.96 -10.41 -4.27
N ASP A 103 -3.11 -9.11 -4.03
CA ASP A 103 -3.97 -8.23 -4.82
C ASP A 103 -3.41 -6.82 -5.04
N LEU A 104 -2.15 -6.57 -4.64
CA LEU A 104 -1.46 -5.26 -4.68
C LEU A 104 -2.07 -4.17 -3.78
N ILE A 105 -3.07 -4.52 -2.97
CA ILE A 105 -3.82 -3.58 -2.14
C ILE A 105 -3.66 -3.97 -0.67
N ASN A 106 -3.97 -5.21 -0.31
CA ASN A 106 -3.82 -5.68 1.06
C ASN A 106 -2.41 -6.24 1.28
N TRP A 107 -1.66 -5.62 2.19
CA TRP A 107 -0.25 -5.95 2.43
C TRP A 107 -0.02 -6.58 3.79
N LYS A 108 0.85 -7.58 3.80
CA LYS A 108 1.42 -8.17 5.01
C LYS A 108 2.89 -7.81 5.08
N SER A 109 3.28 -7.10 6.12
CA SER A 109 4.68 -6.78 6.38
C SER A 109 5.44 -8.03 6.84
N LEU A 110 6.66 -8.16 6.33
CA LEU A 110 7.64 -9.17 6.72
C LEU A 110 8.84 -8.46 7.36
N LYS A 111 9.81 -9.24 7.83
CA LYS A 111 11.08 -8.68 8.30
C LYS A 111 11.85 -8.06 7.12
N PRO A 112 12.73 -7.07 7.37
CA PRO A 112 13.61 -6.55 6.34
C PRO A 112 14.36 -7.68 5.61
N ALA A 113 14.36 -7.61 4.28
CA ALA A 113 14.95 -8.65 3.44
C ALA A 113 16.45 -8.44 3.24
N LEU A 114 16.87 -7.19 3.07
CA LEU A 114 18.29 -6.82 2.96
C LEU A 114 18.60 -5.76 4.00
N SER A 115 19.69 -5.96 4.74
CA SER A 115 20.24 -4.97 5.67
C SER A 115 21.77 -4.98 5.57
N PRO A 116 22.46 -3.87 5.87
CA PRO A 116 23.92 -3.82 5.87
C PRO A 116 24.51 -4.96 6.70
N SER A 117 25.39 -5.78 6.12
CA SER A 117 25.97 -6.91 6.85
C SER A 117 27.31 -7.40 6.33
N LYS A 118 27.77 -6.93 5.18
CA LYS A 118 29.03 -7.35 4.54
C LYS A 118 29.79 -6.14 4.00
N PRO A 119 31.11 -6.23 3.74
CA PRO A 119 31.92 -5.07 3.35
C PRO A 119 31.39 -4.28 2.14
N PHE A 120 30.72 -4.95 1.21
CA PHE A 120 30.17 -4.35 -0.02
C PHE A 120 28.84 -3.59 0.17
N ASP A 121 28.23 -3.65 1.35
CA ASP A 121 27.00 -2.92 1.67
C ASP A 121 26.95 -2.40 3.12
N ILE A 122 28.10 -2.36 3.79
CA ILE A 122 28.20 -2.08 5.24
C ILE A 122 27.65 -0.70 5.63
N ASN A 123 27.69 0.25 4.70
CA ASN A 123 27.22 1.62 4.93
C ASN A 123 25.81 1.88 4.36
N GLY A 124 25.15 0.88 3.77
CA GLY A 124 23.78 1.00 3.28
C GLY A 124 23.40 0.01 2.18
N CYS A 125 22.12 -0.41 2.18
CA CYS A 125 21.51 -1.16 1.08
C CYS A 125 20.54 -0.23 0.33
N TRP A 126 21.02 0.41 -0.74
CA TRP A 126 20.26 1.33 -1.57
C TRP A 126 19.46 0.60 -2.65
N SER A 127 18.80 1.37 -3.53
CA SER A 127 17.79 0.92 -4.47
C SER A 127 18.29 -0.10 -5.51
N GLY A 128 17.31 -0.77 -6.11
CA GLY A 128 17.56 -1.89 -7.01
C GLY A 128 16.28 -2.54 -7.52
N SER A 129 16.45 -3.61 -8.29
CA SER A 129 15.37 -4.27 -9.01
C SER A 129 15.44 -5.79 -8.89
N ALA A 130 14.31 -6.45 -9.07
CA ALA A 130 14.21 -7.90 -9.06
C ALA A 130 14.08 -8.43 -10.49
N THR A 131 14.82 -9.48 -10.81
CA THR A 131 14.73 -10.21 -12.08
C THR A 131 14.37 -11.66 -11.79
N VAL A 132 13.33 -12.18 -12.42
CA VAL A 132 12.96 -13.61 -12.31
C VAL A 132 13.62 -14.37 -13.45
N LEU A 133 14.71 -15.09 -13.13
CA LEU A 133 15.45 -15.88 -14.10
C LEU A 133 14.65 -17.14 -14.52
N PRO A 134 14.98 -17.74 -15.68
CA PRO A 134 14.43 -19.02 -16.11
C PRO A 134 14.46 -20.08 -15.01
N GLY A 135 13.36 -20.84 -14.90
CA GLY A 135 13.19 -21.81 -13.81
C GLY A 135 12.67 -21.22 -12.49
N LEU A 136 12.04 -20.03 -12.53
CA LEU A 136 11.45 -19.36 -11.36
C LEU A 136 12.46 -19.09 -10.25
N LYS A 137 13.59 -18.48 -10.62
CA LYS A 137 14.66 -18.10 -9.69
C LYS A 137 14.74 -16.57 -9.61
N PRO A 138 14.09 -15.92 -8.63
CA PRO A 138 14.18 -14.49 -8.46
C PRO A 138 15.57 -14.13 -7.93
N VAL A 139 16.16 -13.09 -8.50
CA VAL A 139 17.44 -12.50 -8.08
C VAL A 139 17.21 -11.00 -7.94
N ILE A 140 17.73 -10.41 -6.86
CA ILE A 140 17.76 -8.96 -6.68
C ILE A 140 19.13 -8.46 -7.12
N LEU A 141 19.14 -7.42 -7.94
CA LEU A 141 20.30 -6.55 -8.13
C LEU A 141 20.05 -5.26 -7.35
N TYR A 142 21.02 -4.81 -6.56
CA TYR A 142 20.89 -3.61 -5.74
C TYR A 142 22.22 -2.89 -5.56
N THR A 143 22.17 -1.60 -5.24
CA THR A 143 23.36 -0.83 -4.90
C THR A 143 23.67 -0.95 -3.42
N GLY A 144 24.89 -1.39 -3.08
CA GLY A 144 25.43 -1.29 -1.73
C GLY A 144 26.42 -0.16 -1.61
N ILE A 145 26.55 0.38 -0.39
CA ILE A 145 27.59 1.34 -0.04
C ILE A 145 28.70 0.59 0.69
N ASP A 146 29.87 0.51 0.05
CA ASP A 146 31.02 -0.21 0.60
C ASP A 146 31.71 0.55 1.74
N SER A 147 32.72 -0.07 2.36
CA SER A 147 33.52 0.53 3.43
C SER A 147 34.24 1.83 3.05
N GLN A 148 34.41 2.11 1.76
CA GLN A 148 35.04 3.30 1.22
C GLN A 148 33.99 4.34 0.77
N ASN A 149 32.71 4.14 1.09
CA ASN A 149 31.57 4.96 0.64
C ASN A 149 31.40 5.00 -0.89
N ARG A 150 31.84 3.95 -1.60
CA ARG A 150 31.59 3.80 -3.03
C ARG A 150 30.27 3.09 -3.26
N GLN A 151 29.54 3.50 -4.29
CA GLN A 151 28.35 2.80 -4.77
C GLN A 151 28.78 1.64 -5.66
N VAL A 152 28.46 0.42 -5.25
CA VAL A 152 28.80 -0.83 -5.95
C VAL A 152 27.54 -1.67 -6.15
N GLN A 153 27.50 -2.49 -7.21
CA GLN A 153 26.32 -3.32 -7.47
C GLN A 153 26.51 -4.73 -6.96
N ASN A 154 25.52 -5.16 -6.19
CA ASN A 154 25.47 -6.43 -5.50
C ASN A 154 24.28 -7.23 -5.98
N TYR A 155 24.31 -8.54 -5.74
CA TYR A 155 23.15 -9.40 -5.90
C TYR A 155 22.80 -10.16 -4.62
N ALA A 156 21.50 -10.45 -4.50
CA ALA A 156 20.96 -11.30 -3.45
C ALA A 156 20.02 -12.35 -4.06
N ILE A 157 20.00 -13.53 -3.45
CA ILE A 157 19.17 -14.67 -3.85
C ILE A 157 18.35 -15.17 -2.65
N PRO A 158 17.14 -15.70 -2.84
CA PRO A 158 16.39 -16.27 -1.72
C PRO A 158 17.12 -17.44 -1.08
N ALA A 159 17.12 -17.50 0.25
CA ALA A 159 17.68 -18.63 0.98
C ALA A 159 16.89 -19.93 0.76
N ASN A 160 15.57 -19.80 0.54
CA ASN A 160 14.67 -20.93 0.31
C ASN A 160 13.66 -20.61 -0.80
N LEU A 161 13.88 -21.15 -2.00
CA LEU A 161 12.95 -21.00 -3.13
C LEU A 161 11.59 -21.69 -2.93
N SER A 162 11.47 -22.59 -1.95
CA SER A 162 10.20 -23.22 -1.61
C SER A 162 9.33 -22.31 -0.74
N ASP A 163 9.91 -21.31 -0.07
CA ASP A 163 9.15 -20.28 0.65
C ASP A 163 8.50 -19.32 -0.37
N PRO A 164 7.17 -19.32 -0.53
CA PRO A 164 6.51 -18.40 -1.44
C PRO A 164 6.61 -16.94 -0.98
N HIS A 165 6.88 -16.69 0.31
CA HIS A 165 7.01 -15.34 0.86
C HIS A 165 8.42 -14.77 0.70
N LEU A 166 9.42 -15.60 0.36
CA LEU A 166 10.82 -15.19 0.19
C LEU A 166 11.33 -14.36 1.38
N THR A 167 11.12 -14.87 2.58
CA THR A 167 11.39 -14.16 3.85
C THR A 167 12.87 -13.95 4.12
N GLU A 168 13.74 -14.78 3.56
CA GLU A 168 15.19 -14.77 3.78
C GLU A 168 15.96 -14.67 2.47
N TRP A 169 16.98 -13.81 2.48
CA TRP A 169 17.85 -13.56 1.34
C TRP A 169 19.32 -13.75 1.73
N VAL A 170 20.05 -14.46 0.87
CA VAL A 170 21.49 -14.66 0.96
C VAL A 170 22.16 -13.66 0.04
N LYS A 171 23.16 -12.95 0.60
CA LYS A 171 24.07 -12.08 -0.15
C LYS A 171 25.39 -12.82 -0.35
N PRO A 172 25.71 -13.32 -1.54
CA PRO A 172 26.92 -14.14 -1.73
C PRO A 172 28.22 -13.36 -1.52
N ASP A 173 29.31 -14.08 -1.20
CA ASP A 173 30.61 -13.48 -0.87
C ASP A 173 31.41 -12.98 -2.08
N ASN A 174 31.00 -13.34 -3.29
CA ASN A 174 31.59 -12.83 -4.53
C ASN A 174 31.03 -11.45 -4.94
N ASN A 175 30.30 -10.78 -4.07
CA ASN A 175 29.91 -9.38 -4.23
C ASN A 175 31.08 -8.44 -3.90
N PRO A 176 31.14 -7.24 -4.50
CA PRO A 176 30.24 -6.75 -5.54
C PRO A 176 30.49 -7.41 -6.90
N ILE A 177 29.44 -7.57 -7.69
CA ILE A 177 29.50 -8.15 -9.05
C ILE A 177 29.74 -7.09 -10.14
N VAL A 178 29.52 -5.82 -9.82
CA VAL A 178 29.90 -4.67 -10.66
C VAL A 178 30.50 -3.58 -9.78
N ASP A 179 31.74 -3.19 -10.10
CA ASP A 179 32.47 -2.09 -9.47
C ASP A 179 32.60 -0.92 -10.47
N PRO A 180 32.48 0.35 -10.03
CA PRO A 180 32.63 1.52 -10.92
C PRO A 180 34.03 1.65 -11.56
N GLY A 181 35.06 1.01 -10.99
CA GLY A 181 36.44 1.12 -11.46
C GLY A 181 36.97 2.55 -11.37
N THR A 182 37.85 2.92 -12.30
CA THR A 182 38.42 4.28 -12.40
C THR A 182 37.68 5.18 -13.40
N GLU A 183 36.83 4.60 -14.25
CA GLU A 183 36.17 5.31 -15.34
C GLU A 183 34.82 5.92 -14.94
N VAL A 184 34.17 5.35 -13.92
CA VAL A 184 32.84 5.77 -13.47
C VAL A 184 32.95 6.47 -12.13
N ASN A 185 32.18 7.54 -11.93
CA ASN A 185 32.12 8.24 -10.66
C ASN A 185 31.50 7.34 -9.59
N SER A 186 32.32 6.92 -8.62
CA SER A 186 31.92 5.99 -7.55
C SER A 186 30.83 6.54 -6.60
N SER A 187 30.61 7.86 -6.57
CA SER A 187 29.53 8.49 -5.79
C SER A 187 28.25 8.73 -6.60
N ALA A 188 28.25 8.36 -7.88
CA ALA A 188 27.14 8.58 -8.79
C ALA A 188 26.97 7.39 -9.73
N PHE A 189 26.77 6.19 -9.16
CA PHE A 189 26.64 4.92 -9.88
C PHE A 189 25.71 3.96 -9.13
N ARG A 190 24.41 4.01 -9.40
CA ARG A 190 23.40 3.34 -8.57
C ARG A 190 22.14 2.89 -9.33
N ASP A 191 21.33 2.11 -8.64
CA ASP A 191 19.97 1.71 -8.98
C ASP A 191 19.89 0.81 -10.23
N PRO A 192 20.45 -0.41 -10.17
CA PRO A 192 20.36 -1.35 -11.29
C PRO A 192 18.90 -1.65 -11.65
N SER A 193 18.58 -1.59 -12.95
CA SER A 193 17.25 -1.90 -13.47
C SER A 193 16.91 -3.39 -13.38
N THR A 194 15.65 -3.74 -13.67
CA THR A 194 15.32 -5.13 -14.00
C THR A 194 16.11 -5.53 -15.24
N ALA A 195 16.75 -6.70 -15.22
CA ALA A 195 17.53 -7.18 -16.34
C ALA A 195 16.63 -7.81 -17.41
N TRP A 196 17.06 -7.77 -18.66
CA TRP A 196 16.37 -8.38 -19.79
C TRP A 196 17.30 -9.32 -20.57
N LEU A 197 16.74 -10.40 -21.09
CA LEU A 197 17.49 -11.38 -21.88
C LEU A 197 17.43 -10.98 -23.36
N SER A 198 18.60 -10.75 -23.95
CA SER A 198 18.72 -10.47 -25.39
C SER A 198 18.64 -11.76 -26.23
N PHE A 199 18.31 -11.62 -27.51
CA PHE A 199 18.18 -12.73 -28.47
C PHE A 199 19.47 -13.56 -28.62
N ASN A 200 20.62 -12.98 -28.30
CA ASN A 200 21.93 -13.65 -28.34
C ASN A 200 22.26 -14.42 -27.04
N GLY A 201 21.30 -14.56 -26.12
CA GLY A 201 21.46 -15.31 -24.87
C GLY A 201 22.20 -14.56 -23.76
N HIS A 202 22.44 -13.26 -23.90
CA HIS A 202 23.05 -12.44 -22.85
C HIS A 202 22.01 -11.64 -22.08
N TRP A 203 22.15 -11.59 -20.77
CA TRP A 203 21.46 -10.64 -19.90
C TRP A 203 22.05 -9.26 -20.06
N ASN A 204 21.18 -8.26 -20.08
CA ASN A 204 21.51 -6.85 -20.07
C ASN A 204 20.84 -6.18 -18.88
N THR A 205 21.50 -5.19 -18.29
CA THR A 205 20.93 -4.30 -17.29
C THR A 205 21.49 -2.90 -17.46
N ILE A 206 20.76 -1.88 -17.02
CA ILE A 206 21.28 -0.51 -16.93
C ILE A 206 21.44 -0.07 -15.48
N ILE A 207 22.43 0.79 -15.26
CA ILE A 207 22.72 1.42 -13.97
C ILE A 207 22.76 2.93 -14.19
N GLY A 208 22.09 3.66 -13.30
CA GLY A 208 22.01 5.11 -13.35
C GLY A 208 23.33 5.74 -12.93
N SER A 209 23.76 6.75 -13.67
CA SER A 209 25.03 7.43 -13.44
C SER A 209 25.02 8.83 -14.03
N ARG A 210 26.12 9.56 -13.80
CA ARG A 210 26.50 10.72 -14.62
C ARG A 210 27.96 10.70 -15.01
N SER A 211 28.27 11.29 -16.16
CA SER A 211 29.62 11.69 -16.56
C SER A 211 29.61 13.21 -16.66
N GLU A 212 30.33 13.88 -15.77
CA GLU A 212 30.26 15.33 -15.60
C GLU A 212 28.81 15.81 -15.35
N GLN A 213 28.22 16.56 -16.28
CA GLN A 213 26.82 17.01 -16.26
C GLN A 213 25.88 16.16 -17.14
N THR A 214 26.41 15.15 -17.83
CA THR A 214 25.65 14.27 -18.71
C THR A 214 25.11 13.09 -17.92
N GLY A 215 23.79 12.92 -17.91
CA GLY A 215 23.14 11.75 -17.32
C GLY A 215 23.34 10.52 -18.19
N MET A 216 23.58 9.38 -17.54
CA MET A 216 24.03 8.14 -18.18
C MET A 216 23.20 6.95 -17.72
N ALA A 217 22.75 6.14 -18.67
CA ALA A 217 22.28 4.77 -18.41
C ALA A 217 23.37 3.79 -18.87
N TYR A 218 24.32 3.47 -17.98
CA TYR A 218 25.41 2.56 -18.33
C TYR A 218 24.88 1.15 -18.54
N LEU A 219 25.16 0.57 -19.70
CA LEU A 219 24.74 -0.76 -20.07
C LEU A 219 25.78 -1.79 -19.63
N TYR A 220 25.32 -2.84 -18.94
CA TYR A 220 26.12 -3.98 -18.55
C TYR A 220 25.56 -5.26 -19.14
N ARG A 221 26.45 -6.19 -19.48
CA ARG A 221 26.13 -7.46 -20.12
C ARG A 221 26.69 -8.64 -19.34
N SER A 222 25.93 -9.73 -19.23
CA SER A 222 26.36 -10.98 -18.61
C SER A 222 25.79 -12.21 -19.32
N LYS A 223 26.53 -13.32 -19.34
CA LYS A 223 26.02 -14.63 -19.82
C LYS A 223 25.36 -15.44 -18.70
N ASP A 224 25.84 -15.29 -17.48
CA ASP A 224 25.52 -16.14 -16.32
C ASP A 224 24.86 -15.38 -15.16
N PHE A 225 24.60 -14.08 -15.35
CA PHE A 225 24.06 -13.16 -14.34
C PHE A 225 25.02 -12.81 -13.20
N LEU A 226 26.26 -13.32 -13.24
CA LEU A 226 27.27 -13.12 -12.19
C LEU A 226 28.45 -12.29 -12.70
N ASN A 227 28.96 -12.62 -13.88
CA ASN A 227 30.07 -11.91 -14.51
C ASN A 227 29.51 -10.85 -15.45
N TRP A 228 29.56 -9.60 -15.02
CA TRP A 228 29.04 -8.45 -15.77
C TRP A 228 30.18 -7.64 -16.39
N THR A 229 30.02 -7.30 -17.66
CA THR A 229 30.97 -6.47 -18.39
C THR A 229 30.27 -5.19 -18.86
N LYS A 230 30.88 -4.04 -18.57
CA LYS A 230 30.41 -2.75 -19.06
C LYS A 230 30.51 -2.73 -20.59
N VAL A 231 29.43 -2.32 -21.26
CA VAL A 231 29.44 -2.06 -22.70
C VAL A 231 30.06 -0.67 -22.92
N GLU A 232 30.88 -0.53 -23.97
CA GLU A 232 31.63 0.71 -24.26
C GLU A 232 30.72 1.93 -24.35
N GLN A 233 29.59 1.80 -25.06
CA GLN A 233 28.59 2.84 -25.18
C GLN A 233 27.46 2.60 -24.16
N PRO A 234 26.97 3.65 -23.46
CA PRO A 234 25.77 3.54 -22.64
C PRO A 234 24.56 3.21 -23.52
N LEU A 235 23.50 2.68 -22.91
CA LEU A 235 22.24 2.43 -23.63
C LEU A 235 21.68 3.75 -24.18
N HIS A 236 21.77 4.80 -23.36
CA HIS A 236 21.36 6.16 -23.66
C HIS A 236 22.01 7.16 -22.70
N SER A 237 22.13 8.42 -23.14
CA SER A 237 22.73 9.50 -22.34
C SER A 237 22.26 10.87 -22.83
N VAL A 238 22.11 11.83 -21.92
CA VAL A 238 21.66 13.18 -22.26
C VAL A 238 22.48 14.24 -21.53
N PRO A 239 23.10 15.20 -22.24
CA PRO A 239 23.84 16.29 -21.63
C PRO A 239 22.96 17.16 -20.71
N ASN A 240 23.57 17.78 -19.70
CA ASN A 240 22.93 18.76 -18.82
C ASN A 240 21.69 18.26 -18.06
N THR A 241 21.63 16.95 -17.76
CA THR A 241 20.55 16.35 -16.97
C THR A 241 20.99 15.86 -15.59
N GLY A 242 22.29 15.97 -15.28
CA GLY A 242 22.83 15.61 -13.97
C GLY A 242 22.80 14.10 -13.72
N MET A 243 22.59 13.70 -12.47
CA MET A 243 22.51 12.29 -12.09
C MET A 243 21.19 11.68 -12.53
N TRP A 244 21.27 10.52 -13.19
CA TRP A 244 20.11 9.67 -13.46
C TRP A 244 19.98 8.61 -12.37
N GLU A 245 18.88 8.67 -11.64
CA GLU A 245 18.51 7.73 -10.59
C GLU A 245 17.41 6.78 -11.08
N CYS A 246 17.29 5.62 -10.43
CA CYS A 246 16.24 4.64 -10.63
C CYS A 246 15.83 4.44 -12.10
N PRO A 247 16.78 4.13 -13.01
CA PRO A 247 16.45 3.88 -14.39
C PRO A 247 15.54 2.64 -14.51
N ASP A 248 14.63 2.70 -15.46
CA ASP A 248 13.76 1.58 -15.84
C ASP A 248 13.68 1.49 -17.36
N PHE A 249 13.83 0.29 -17.90
CA PHE A 249 13.85 0.05 -19.33
C PHE A 249 13.02 -1.18 -19.66
N TYR A 250 11.94 -0.98 -20.42
CA TYR A 250 10.99 -2.05 -20.67
C TYR A 250 10.19 -1.85 -21.97
N PRO A 251 9.68 -2.93 -22.56
CA PRO A 251 8.84 -2.87 -23.74
C PRO A 251 7.37 -2.58 -23.41
N VAL A 252 6.68 -1.92 -24.33
CA VAL A 252 5.23 -1.67 -24.32
C VAL A 252 4.62 -2.09 -25.65
N SER A 253 3.45 -2.75 -25.61
CA SER A 253 2.77 -3.21 -26.82
C SER A 253 2.10 -2.06 -27.57
N HIS A 254 2.10 -2.13 -28.90
CA HIS A 254 1.23 -1.29 -29.74
C HIS A 254 -0.26 -1.65 -29.61
N PHE A 255 -0.58 -2.82 -29.07
CA PHE A 255 -1.93 -3.36 -29.09
C PHE A 255 -2.56 -3.41 -27.70
N GLY A 256 -3.57 -2.57 -27.50
CA GLY A 256 -4.42 -2.61 -26.31
C GLY A 256 -3.69 -2.25 -25.02
N ARG A 257 -4.15 -2.83 -23.91
CA ARG A 257 -3.67 -2.51 -22.55
C ARG A 257 -2.73 -3.59 -21.98
N PHE A 258 -2.24 -4.47 -22.83
CA PHE A 258 -1.43 -5.62 -22.39
C PHE A 258 0.00 -5.18 -22.07
N GLY A 259 0.46 -5.57 -20.89
CA GLY A 259 1.88 -5.53 -20.56
C GLY A 259 2.61 -6.72 -21.18
N VAL A 260 3.91 -6.55 -21.38
CA VAL A 260 4.81 -7.56 -21.92
C VAL A 260 6.03 -7.72 -21.00
N ASP A 261 6.59 -8.93 -21.02
CA ASP A 261 7.83 -9.24 -20.30
C ASP A 261 8.98 -8.33 -20.74
N THR A 262 9.89 -8.01 -19.83
CA THR A 262 10.99 -7.08 -20.08
C THR A 262 11.93 -7.54 -21.20
N SER A 263 11.99 -8.84 -21.49
CA SER A 263 12.83 -9.41 -22.56
C SER A 263 12.17 -9.38 -23.95
N VAL A 264 10.92 -8.93 -24.07
CA VAL A 264 10.21 -8.89 -25.36
C VAL A 264 10.80 -7.82 -26.27
N THR A 265 11.15 -8.21 -27.48
CA THR A 265 11.62 -7.31 -28.54
C THR A 265 10.88 -7.61 -29.85
N GLY A 266 10.80 -6.62 -30.74
CA GLY A 266 10.18 -6.78 -32.06
C GLY A 266 9.51 -5.51 -32.56
N ASN A 267 9.06 -5.51 -33.82
CA ASN A 267 8.43 -4.34 -34.45
C ASN A 267 7.03 -4.01 -33.89
N TRP A 268 6.43 -4.90 -33.11
CA TRP A 268 5.10 -4.73 -32.51
C TRP A 268 5.15 -4.16 -31.08
N VAL A 269 6.34 -3.88 -30.57
CA VAL A 269 6.55 -3.18 -29.29
C VAL A 269 7.38 -1.91 -29.49
N LYS A 270 7.11 -0.90 -28.68
CA LYS A 270 8.07 0.19 -28.40
C LYS A 270 8.79 -0.09 -27.08
N HIS A 271 9.83 0.67 -26.81
CA HIS A 271 10.52 0.63 -25.52
C HIS A 271 10.36 1.96 -24.80
N VAL A 272 10.29 1.88 -23.49
CA VAL A 272 10.24 3.03 -22.59
C VAL A 272 11.57 3.05 -21.86
N LEU A 273 12.27 4.18 -21.92
CA LEU A 273 13.36 4.49 -21.02
C LEU A 273 12.87 5.54 -20.04
N LYS A 274 12.83 5.19 -18.76
CA LYS A 274 12.52 6.10 -17.66
C LYS A 274 13.75 6.33 -16.80
N VAL A 275 13.91 7.56 -16.33
CA VAL A 275 14.92 7.97 -15.35
C VAL A 275 14.31 8.94 -14.34
N SER A 276 14.83 8.94 -13.11
CA SER A 276 14.55 9.97 -12.11
C SER A 276 15.69 10.97 -12.14
N LEU A 277 15.40 12.25 -12.39
CA LEU A 277 16.43 13.29 -12.47
C LEU A 277 16.64 13.91 -11.09
N GLU A 278 17.84 13.75 -10.52
CA GLU A 278 18.19 14.31 -9.21
C GLU A 278 18.01 15.84 -9.19
N MET A 279 18.37 16.51 -10.30
CA MET A 279 18.36 17.97 -10.40
C MET A 279 16.95 18.58 -10.34
N THR A 280 15.93 17.90 -10.83
CA THR A 280 14.56 18.44 -10.86
C THR A 280 13.65 17.82 -9.80
N GLY A 281 14.03 16.68 -9.22
CA GLY A 281 13.19 15.95 -8.26
C GLY A 281 11.97 15.30 -8.89
N TYR A 282 11.96 15.08 -10.21
CA TYR A 282 10.89 14.37 -10.94
C TYR A 282 11.44 13.21 -11.78
N GLU A 283 10.57 12.26 -12.13
CA GLU A 283 10.86 11.29 -13.19
C GLU A 283 10.40 11.74 -14.57
N TYR A 284 11.15 11.28 -15.57
CA TYR A 284 10.85 11.48 -16.98
C TYR A 284 10.99 10.16 -17.71
N TYR A 285 10.19 10.00 -18.76
CA TYR A 285 10.33 8.89 -19.67
C TYR A 285 10.28 9.36 -21.12
N THR A 286 10.93 8.58 -21.97
CA THR A 286 10.77 8.66 -23.41
C THR A 286 10.19 7.36 -23.94
N VAL A 287 9.44 7.45 -25.03
CA VAL A 287 9.02 6.29 -25.82
C VAL A 287 9.88 6.26 -27.09
N GLY A 288 10.39 5.09 -27.43
CA GLY A 288 11.29 4.94 -28.57
C GLY A 288 11.48 3.51 -29.03
N LYS A 289 12.51 3.30 -29.84
CA LYS A 289 12.86 2.00 -30.40
C LYS A 289 14.20 1.52 -29.85
N TYR A 290 14.21 0.26 -29.39
CA TYR A 290 15.42 -0.45 -29.02
C TYR A 290 15.92 -1.27 -30.21
N TYR A 291 17.23 -1.22 -30.44
CA TYR A 291 17.94 -1.98 -31.47
C TYR A 291 18.87 -2.99 -30.80
N PRO A 292 18.43 -4.24 -30.55
CA PRO A 292 19.19 -5.23 -29.80
C PRO A 292 20.54 -5.61 -30.43
N MET A 293 20.67 -5.47 -31.76
CA MET A 293 21.90 -5.80 -32.50
C MET A 293 23.04 -4.82 -32.23
N THR A 294 22.70 -3.55 -31.98
CA THR A 294 23.67 -2.46 -31.75
C THR A 294 23.59 -1.91 -30.33
N ASP A 295 22.77 -2.51 -29.47
CA ASP A 295 22.53 -2.09 -28.09
C ASP A 295 22.15 -0.62 -27.92
N LYS A 296 21.43 -0.07 -28.90
CA LYS A 296 21.07 1.35 -28.93
C LYS A 296 19.58 1.54 -28.69
N TYR A 297 19.25 2.45 -27.79
CA TYR A 297 17.91 3.00 -27.67
C TYR A 297 17.84 4.35 -28.40
N VAL A 298 16.76 4.59 -29.13
CA VAL A 298 16.52 5.85 -29.82
C VAL A 298 15.11 6.33 -29.48
N PRO A 299 14.95 7.43 -28.72
CA PRO A 299 13.67 8.09 -28.50
C PRO A 299 12.99 8.44 -29.82
N ASP A 300 11.68 8.36 -29.87
CA ASP A 300 10.92 8.88 -31.00
C ASP A 300 11.01 10.40 -31.06
N ASN A 301 10.88 10.99 -32.25
CA ASN A 301 10.89 12.43 -32.45
C ASN A 301 9.78 13.18 -31.68
N THR A 302 8.73 12.49 -31.27
CA THR A 302 7.64 13.04 -30.44
C THR A 302 7.91 12.94 -28.93
N SER A 303 9.00 12.28 -28.51
CA SER A 303 9.38 12.14 -27.11
C SER A 303 10.58 13.05 -26.81
N ALA A 304 10.31 14.23 -26.25
CA ALA A 304 11.37 15.13 -25.81
C ALA A 304 12.24 14.44 -24.73
N ASP A 305 13.55 14.64 -24.83
CA ASP A 305 14.52 14.00 -23.97
C ASP A 305 15.03 14.97 -22.90
N GLY A 306 15.30 14.47 -21.69
CA GLY A 306 15.61 15.30 -20.52
C GLY A 306 14.38 15.93 -19.86
N TRP A 307 14.56 17.10 -19.23
CA TRP A 307 13.57 17.72 -18.34
C TRP A 307 12.32 18.34 -19.01
N SER A 308 12.31 18.46 -20.35
CA SER A 308 11.12 18.83 -21.12
C SER A 308 10.31 17.61 -21.58
N GLY A 309 10.73 16.41 -21.16
CA GLY A 309 10.12 15.14 -21.52
C GLY A 309 8.78 14.87 -20.82
N LEU A 310 8.22 13.71 -21.15
CA LEU A 310 6.99 13.21 -20.53
C LEU A 310 7.29 12.73 -19.11
N ARG A 311 6.35 12.96 -18.19
CA ARG A 311 6.40 12.44 -16.82
C ARG A 311 5.31 11.40 -16.63
N TYR A 312 5.53 10.43 -15.74
CA TYR A 312 4.41 9.57 -15.32
C TYR A 312 3.41 10.39 -14.53
N ASP A 313 3.90 11.22 -13.62
CA ASP A 313 3.09 12.06 -12.78
C ASP A 313 3.65 13.47 -12.75
N TYR A 314 2.77 14.47 -12.79
CA TYR A 314 3.16 15.88 -12.82
C TYR A 314 3.20 16.50 -11.41
N GLY A 315 3.06 15.70 -10.34
CA GLY A 315 3.14 16.12 -8.95
C GLY A 315 4.20 15.40 -8.10
N ASN A 316 3.90 15.10 -6.83
CA ASN A 316 4.78 14.37 -5.90
C ASN A 316 4.88 12.88 -6.30
N PHE A 317 5.81 12.57 -7.18
CA PHE A 317 6.11 11.20 -7.59
C PHE A 317 7.59 11.12 -7.92
N TYR A 318 8.28 10.10 -7.40
CA TYR A 318 9.71 9.92 -7.63
C TYR A 318 10.12 8.45 -7.51
N ALA A 319 11.38 8.16 -7.88
CA ALA A 319 12.01 6.84 -7.80
C ALA A 319 11.17 5.70 -8.40
N SER A 320 10.32 6.01 -9.38
CA SER A 320 9.31 5.07 -9.86
C SER A 320 9.93 3.86 -10.54
N LYS A 321 9.30 2.70 -10.35
CA LYS A 321 9.81 1.41 -10.84
C LYS A 321 8.66 0.51 -11.23
N SER A 322 8.78 -0.12 -12.40
CA SER A 322 7.76 -1.02 -12.93
C SER A 322 8.18 -2.49 -12.86
N PHE A 323 7.19 -3.38 -12.88
CA PHE A 323 7.40 -4.80 -13.08
C PHE A 323 6.32 -5.41 -13.97
N TYR A 324 6.63 -6.55 -14.59
CA TYR A 324 5.67 -7.32 -15.36
C TYR A 324 4.90 -8.28 -14.47
N ASP A 325 3.57 -8.20 -14.51
CA ASP A 325 2.65 -9.17 -13.91
C ASP A 325 2.27 -10.22 -14.96
N PRO A 326 2.87 -11.43 -14.91
CA PRO A 326 2.62 -12.46 -15.92
C PRO A 326 1.23 -13.10 -15.80
N MET A 327 0.58 -13.02 -14.64
CA MET A 327 -0.77 -13.59 -14.46
C MET A 327 -1.83 -12.76 -15.13
N LYS A 328 -1.76 -11.44 -14.96
CA LYS A 328 -2.73 -10.50 -15.54
C LYS A 328 -2.25 -9.87 -16.84
N LYS A 329 -1.05 -10.24 -17.31
CA LYS A 329 -0.43 -9.76 -18.53
C LYS A 329 -0.46 -8.23 -18.61
N ARG A 330 0.01 -7.58 -17.55
CA ARG A 330 0.03 -6.12 -17.41
C ARG A 330 1.35 -5.67 -16.82
N ARG A 331 1.73 -4.42 -17.09
CA ARG A 331 2.86 -3.78 -16.42
C ARG A 331 2.32 -2.94 -15.28
N VAL A 332 2.86 -3.12 -14.09
CA VAL A 332 2.47 -2.40 -12.88
C VAL A 332 3.60 -1.45 -12.50
N LEU A 333 3.27 -0.19 -12.27
CA LEU A 333 4.17 0.88 -11.87
C LEU A 333 3.94 1.23 -10.39
N TRP A 334 5.04 1.36 -9.67
CA TRP A 334 5.11 1.94 -8.32
C TRP A 334 5.84 3.28 -8.38
N GLY A 335 5.50 4.18 -7.48
CA GLY A 335 6.22 5.45 -7.29
C GLY A 335 6.12 5.93 -5.85
N TRP A 336 7.22 6.48 -5.37
CA TRP A 336 7.30 7.08 -4.05
C TRP A 336 6.71 8.49 -4.10
N ALA A 337 5.78 8.79 -3.19
CA ALA A 337 5.32 10.15 -2.94
C ALA A 337 5.92 10.58 -1.59
N ASN A 338 6.95 11.43 -1.66
CA ASN A 338 7.59 12.01 -0.48
C ASN A 338 6.66 12.99 0.23
N GLU A 339 7.05 13.44 1.41
CA GLU A 339 6.23 14.36 2.20
C GLU A 339 6.28 15.80 1.65
N SER A 340 5.34 16.64 2.09
CA SER A 340 5.30 18.08 1.77
C SER A 340 5.01 18.92 3.02
N ASP A 341 5.08 18.31 4.19
CA ASP A 341 5.24 18.99 5.47
C ASP A 341 6.73 19.09 5.83
N SER A 342 7.03 19.57 7.04
CA SER A 342 8.41 19.80 7.45
C SER A 342 9.04 18.54 8.04
N VAL A 343 10.37 18.46 7.99
CA VAL A 343 11.14 17.38 8.66
C VAL A 343 10.82 17.31 10.17
N GLN A 344 10.49 18.45 10.80
CA GLN A 344 10.08 18.48 12.20
C GLN A 344 8.71 17.81 12.39
N ASP A 345 7.79 18.02 11.46
CA ASP A 345 6.48 17.36 11.45
C ASP A 345 6.62 15.86 11.25
N ASP A 346 7.50 15.42 10.32
CA ASP A 346 7.85 14.01 10.09
C ASP A 346 8.30 13.30 11.36
N VAL A 347 9.26 13.91 12.08
CA VAL A 347 9.74 13.39 13.36
C VAL A 347 8.62 13.38 14.40
N SER A 348 7.78 14.42 14.43
CA SER A 348 6.69 14.55 15.42
C SER A 348 5.54 13.56 15.18
N LYS A 349 5.24 13.22 13.93
CA LYS A 349 4.19 12.26 13.55
C LYS A 349 4.73 10.82 13.56
N GLY A 350 6.05 10.66 13.49
CA GLY A 350 6.75 9.39 13.66
C GLY A 350 6.82 8.54 12.38
N TRP A 351 6.54 9.11 11.22
CA TRP A 351 6.60 8.44 9.91
C TRP A 351 6.76 9.46 8.80
N ALA A 352 7.29 9.04 7.65
CA ALA A 352 7.40 9.87 6.46
C ALA A 352 7.49 8.99 5.21
N GLY A 353 6.83 9.41 4.13
CA GLY A 353 6.81 8.76 2.83
C GLY A 353 5.70 7.72 2.69
N ILE A 354 5.05 7.75 1.52
CA ILE A 354 4.05 6.77 1.09
C ILE A 354 4.37 6.28 -0.33
N GLN A 355 3.83 5.14 -0.72
CA GLN A 355 3.80 4.76 -2.13
C GLN A 355 2.46 5.19 -2.74
N ALA A 356 2.51 5.79 -3.92
CA ALA A 356 1.33 5.96 -4.77
C ALA A 356 0.69 4.60 -5.05
N ILE A 357 -0.62 4.59 -5.31
CA ILE A 357 -1.34 3.36 -5.64
C ILE A 357 -0.72 2.74 -6.89
N PRO A 358 -0.47 1.42 -6.89
CA PRO A 358 0.09 0.75 -8.06
C PRO A 358 -0.80 0.98 -9.28
N ARG A 359 -0.18 1.39 -10.38
CA ARG A 359 -0.86 1.75 -11.62
C ARG A 359 -0.55 0.73 -12.70
N THR A 360 -1.55 0.33 -13.48
CA THR A 360 -1.31 -0.37 -14.75
C THR A 360 -0.89 0.64 -15.79
N VAL A 361 0.16 0.35 -16.57
CA VAL A 361 0.72 1.25 -17.58
C VAL A 361 0.73 0.59 -18.96
N TRP A 362 0.31 1.33 -19.99
CA TRP A 362 0.32 0.88 -21.39
C TRP A 362 0.49 2.06 -22.36
N LEU A 363 0.77 1.77 -23.63
CA LEU A 363 0.98 2.79 -24.65
C LEU A 363 -0.34 3.38 -25.14
N ASP A 364 -0.41 4.71 -25.30
CA ASP A 364 -1.54 5.37 -25.96
C ASP A 364 -1.70 4.86 -27.39
N PRO A 365 -2.93 4.68 -27.90
CA PRO A 365 -3.15 4.33 -29.31
C PRO A 365 -2.43 5.24 -30.32
N ASN A 366 -2.19 6.51 -29.99
CA ASN A 366 -1.41 7.43 -30.83
C ASN A 366 0.11 7.15 -30.79
N GLY A 367 0.58 6.33 -29.86
CA GLY A 367 1.96 5.91 -29.71
C GLY A 367 2.93 6.97 -29.17
N LYS A 368 2.43 8.11 -28.68
CA LYS A 368 3.24 9.28 -28.26
C LYS A 368 3.49 9.34 -26.75
N GLN A 369 2.62 8.75 -25.94
CA GLN A 369 2.72 8.78 -24.47
C GLN A 369 2.19 7.48 -23.86
N LEU A 370 2.36 7.32 -22.54
CA LEU A 370 1.83 6.22 -21.77
C LEU A 370 0.54 6.64 -21.04
N LEU A 371 -0.43 5.74 -20.97
CA LEU A 371 -1.58 5.87 -20.06
C LEU A 371 -1.32 5.10 -18.78
N GLN A 372 -1.88 5.61 -17.70
CA GLN A 372 -1.83 4.98 -16.38
C GLN A 372 -3.22 4.91 -15.76
N TRP A 373 -3.50 3.81 -15.08
CA TRP A 373 -4.74 3.69 -14.32
C TRP A 373 -4.54 2.85 -13.06
N PRO A 374 -5.13 3.23 -11.91
CA PRO A 374 -5.04 2.42 -10.70
C PRO A 374 -5.42 0.97 -10.96
N VAL A 375 -4.68 0.02 -10.36
CA VAL A 375 -4.98 -1.40 -10.49
C VAL A 375 -6.45 -1.70 -10.14
N MET A 376 -7.09 -2.56 -10.93
CA MET A 376 -8.53 -2.82 -10.79
C MET A 376 -8.92 -3.38 -9.41
N GLU A 377 -7.98 -4.01 -8.72
CA GLU A 377 -8.16 -4.54 -7.36
C GLU A 377 -8.53 -3.46 -6.35
N LEU A 378 -8.10 -2.21 -6.57
CA LEU A 378 -8.48 -1.06 -5.74
C LEU A 378 -10.01 -0.89 -5.68
N ASN A 379 -10.73 -1.29 -6.73
CA ASN A 379 -12.18 -1.14 -6.79
C ASN A 379 -12.89 -2.04 -5.75
N ARG A 380 -12.23 -3.09 -5.24
CA ARG A 380 -12.76 -3.93 -4.15
C ARG A 380 -12.96 -3.17 -2.84
N LEU A 381 -12.26 -2.05 -2.66
CA LEU A 381 -12.42 -1.19 -1.50
C LEU A 381 -13.64 -0.27 -1.60
N ARG A 382 -14.28 -0.14 -2.78
CA ARG A 382 -15.49 0.70 -2.93
C ARG A 382 -16.61 0.15 -2.05
N ARG A 383 -17.30 1.05 -1.35
CA ARG A 383 -18.44 0.77 -0.47
C ARG A 383 -19.63 1.60 -0.93
N LYS A 384 -20.23 2.36 -0.01
CA LYS A 384 -21.35 3.26 -0.27
C LYS A 384 -21.00 4.17 -1.45
N ILE A 385 -21.91 4.22 -2.43
CA ILE A 385 -21.83 5.08 -3.60
C ILE A 385 -22.79 6.26 -3.42
N VAL A 386 -22.33 7.44 -3.82
CA VAL A 386 -23.16 8.62 -4.04
C VAL A 386 -23.02 9.01 -5.51
N MET A 387 -24.16 9.26 -6.15
CA MET A 387 -24.22 9.61 -7.56
C MET A 387 -24.82 11.00 -7.74
N MET A 388 -24.31 11.73 -8.73
CA MET A 388 -24.85 13.00 -9.20
C MET A 388 -24.91 12.94 -10.73
N ILE A 389 -26.05 13.30 -11.30
CA ILE A 389 -26.34 13.14 -12.73
C ILE A 389 -26.90 14.45 -13.27
N ASN A 390 -26.38 14.91 -14.41
CA ASN A 390 -26.82 16.14 -15.10
C ASN A 390 -26.88 17.39 -14.19
N GLN A 391 -25.92 17.52 -13.28
CA GLN A 391 -25.83 18.71 -12.43
C GLN A 391 -25.17 19.85 -13.19
N LYS A 392 -25.95 20.86 -13.59
CA LYS A 392 -25.42 22.07 -14.21
C LYS A 392 -24.77 22.97 -13.16
N LEU A 393 -23.59 23.51 -13.48
CA LEU A 393 -22.79 24.43 -12.69
C LEU A 393 -22.60 25.73 -13.47
N VAL A 394 -23.23 26.81 -12.99
CA VAL A 394 -23.01 28.16 -13.54
C VAL A 394 -21.76 28.78 -12.92
N LYS A 395 -21.34 29.94 -13.44
CA LYS A 395 -20.19 30.69 -12.93
C LYS A 395 -20.28 30.93 -11.42
N GLY A 396 -19.20 30.59 -10.71
CA GLY A 396 -19.05 30.80 -9.27
C GLY A 396 -19.80 29.78 -8.41
N GLN A 397 -20.51 28.84 -9.02
CA GLN A 397 -21.27 27.83 -8.31
C GLN A 397 -20.33 26.70 -7.85
N ASN A 398 -20.48 26.29 -6.60
CA ASN A 398 -19.99 25.03 -6.09
C ASN A 398 -21.15 24.24 -5.46
N VAL A 399 -21.09 22.91 -5.55
CA VAL A 399 -22.10 22.00 -5.01
C VAL A 399 -21.38 20.91 -4.23
N GLU A 400 -21.72 20.79 -2.95
CA GLU A 400 -21.16 19.76 -2.06
C GLU A 400 -21.72 18.37 -2.39
N ILE A 401 -20.85 17.37 -2.36
CA ILE A 401 -21.19 15.95 -2.50
C ILE A 401 -21.37 15.37 -1.09
N LYS A 402 -22.63 15.26 -0.67
CA LYS A 402 -22.98 14.80 0.67
C LYS A 402 -23.05 13.27 0.77
N GLY A 403 -22.87 12.76 1.99
CA GLY A 403 -23.09 11.35 2.31
C GLY A 403 -21.92 10.42 1.95
N ILE A 404 -20.74 10.99 1.72
CA ILE A 404 -19.47 10.30 1.54
C ILE A 404 -18.48 10.69 2.65
N THR A 405 -17.44 9.88 2.84
CA THR A 405 -16.30 10.21 3.72
C THR A 405 -15.25 10.92 2.88
N ALA A 406 -15.25 12.26 2.86
CA ALA A 406 -14.49 13.02 1.85
C ALA A 406 -12.97 12.89 2.02
N ALA A 407 -12.49 12.66 3.25
CA ALA A 407 -11.09 12.37 3.49
C ALA A 407 -10.65 11.01 2.92
N GLN A 408 -11.57 10.12 2.56
CA GLN A 408 -11.26 8.77 2.11
C GLN A 408 -12.23 8.28 1.03
N ALA A 409 -12.00 8.72 -0.20
CA ALA A 409 -12.93 8.55 -1.31
C ALA A 409 -12.24 8.22 -2.64
N ASP A 410 -13.01 7.63 -3.56
CA ASP A 410 -12.67 7.48 -4.97
C ASP A 410 -13.79 8.15 -5.76
N VAL A 411 -13.44 9.16 -6.56
CA VAL A 411 -14.39 10.02 -7.24
C VAL A 411 -14.13 9.92 -8.73
N GLU A 412 -15.12 9.52 -9.50
CA GLU A 412 -15.10 9.56 -10.97
C GLU A 412 -16.15 10.55 -11.44
N VAL A 413 -15.74 11.51 -12.26
CA VAL A 413 -16.61 12.55 -12.81
C VAL A 413 -16.39 12.74 -14.29
N ILE A 414 -17.47 12.96 -15.04
CA ILE A 414 -17.46 13.35 -16.44
C ILE A 414 -18.08 14.73 -16.53
N PHE A 415 -17.27 15.72 -16.91
CA PHE A 415 -17.74 17.06 -17.22
C PHE A 415 -18.11 17.15 -18.69
N SER A 416 -19.17 17.90 -19.01
CA SER A 416 -19.56 18.26 -20.37
C SER A 416 -19.87 19.75 -20.48
N PHE A 417 -19.80 20.26 -21.70
CA PHE A 417 -20.07 21.68 -22.00
C PHE A 417 -20.79 21.83 -23.33
N SER A 418 -21.63 22.87 -23.43
CA SER A 418 -22.45 23.16 -24.61
C SER A 418 -21.61 23.58 -25.81
N SER A 419 -20.66 24.48 -25.60
CA SER A 419 -19.79 25.02 -26.64
C SER A 419 -18.34 25.13 -26.17
N LEU A 420 -17.45 25.20 -27.15
CA LEU A 420 -16.03 25.53 -26.97
C LEU A 420 -15.72 26.99 -27.35
N ASP A 421 -16.71 27.74 -27.85
CA ASP A 421 -16.51 29.09 -28.39
C ASP A 421 -15.98 30.08 -27.36
N ASN A 422 -16.32 29.87 -26.09
CA ASN A 422 -15.90 30.70 -24.97
C ASN A 422 -14.52 30.32 -24.41
N ALA A 423 -13.80 29.37 -25.01
CA ALA A 423 -12.42 29.05 -24.61
C ALA A 423 -11.48 30.24 -24.89
N GLU A 424 -10.62 30.56 -23.93
CA GLU A 424 -9.65 31.64 -24.07
C GLU A 424 -8.52 31.27 -25.04
N THR A 425 -7.92 32.26 -25.70
CA THR A 425 -6.77 32.02 -26.58
C THR A 425 -5.60 31.43 -25.80
N PHE A 426 -5.02 30.35 -26.31
CA PHE A 426 -3.79 29.76 -25.81
C PHE A 426 -2.59 30.59 -26.27
N ASP A 427 -1.71 30.98 -25.35
CA ASP A 427 -0.43 31.59 -25.70
C ASP A 427 0.59 30.49 -26.04
N PRO A 428 1.13 30.43 -27.27
CA PRO A 428 2.11 29.40 -27.65
C PRO A 428 3.41 29.41 -26.84
N SER A 429 3.72 30.50 -26.11
CA SER A 429 4.86 30.57 -25.20
C SER A 429 4.66 29.76 -23.91
N TRP A 430 3.43 29.32 -23.61
CA TRP A 430 3.08 28.50 -22.46
C TRP A 430 3.48 27.04 -22.62
N VAL A 431 4.79 26.79 -22.53
CA VAL A 431 5.36 25.44 -22.58
C VAL A 431 5.36 24.76 -21.21
N ASP A 432 5.34 25.52 -20.11
CA ASP A 432 5.30 25.00 -18.74
C ASP A 432 3.88 25.08 -18.15
N ALA A 433 3.18 23.94 -18.13
CA ALA A 433 1.84 23.82 -17.55
C ALA A 433 1.78 24.28 -16.08
N GLN A 434 2.83 24.05 -15.30
CA GLN A 434 2.86 24.38 -13.88
C GLN A 434 2.88 25.89 -13.65
N ALA A 435 3.69 26.61 -14.44
CA ALA A 435 3.70 28.07 -14.45
C ALA A 435 2.34 28.65 -14.86
N VAL A 436 1.71 28.10 -15.91
CA VAL A 436 0.37 28.53 -16.35
C VAL A 436 -0.65 28.34 -15.25
N CYS A 437 -0.66 27.20 -14.58
CA CYS A 437 -1.58 26.92 -13.50
C CYS A 437 -1.36 27.83 -12.28
N SER A 438 -0.11 28.15 -11.98
CA SER A 438 0.25 29.06 -10.88
C SER A 438 -0.28 30.48 -11.14
N GLN A 439 -0.22 30.93 -12.40
CA GLN A 439 -0.76 32.22 -12.86
C GLN A 439 -2.30 32.20 -12.93
N LEU A 440 -2.89 31.11 -13.43
CA LEU A 440 -4.31 30.94 -13.71
C LEU A 440 -4.93 29.89 -12.77
N GLY A 441 -4.86 30.19 -11.47
CA GLY A 441 -5.34 29.29 -10.41
C GLY A 441 -6.87 29.12 -10.38
N SER A 442 -7.36 28.35 -9.40
CA SER A 442 -8.79 28.02 -9.25
C SER A 442 -9.72 29.23 -9.03
N THR A 443 -9.19 30.34 -8.51
CA THR A 443 -9.92 31.59 -8.30
C THR A 443 -9.85 32.54 -9.49
N ALA A 444 -8.90 32.34 -10.41
CA ALA A 444 -8.75 33.16 -11.60
C ALA A 444 -9.84 32.80 -12.61
N GLN A 445 -10.74 33.74 -12.87
CA GLN A 445 -11.83 33.52 -13.81
C GLN A 445 -11.29 33.24 -15.22
N GLY A 446 -11.91 32.28 -15.92
CA GLY A 446 -11.62 32.00 -17.31
C GLY A 446 -12.87 31.86 -18.15
N GLY A 447 -12.66 31.49 -19.42
CA GLY A 447 -13.70 31.19 -20.38
C GLY A 447 -14.35 29.85 -20.07
N ILE A 448 -13.64 28.76 -20.36
CA ILE A 448 -14.04 27.40 -20.00
C ILE A 448 -13.11 26.90 -18.89
N GLY A 449 -13.62 27.05 -17.66
CA GLY A 449 -12.89 26.78 -16.43
C GLY A 449 -12.26 28.02 -15.80
N PRO A 450 -11.73 27.88 -14.58
CA PRO A 450 -11.47 26.62 -13.89
C PRO A 450 -12.75 25.91 -13.43
N PHE A 451 -12.85 24.61 -13.71
CA PHE A 451 -13.94 23.73 -13.24
C PHE A 451 -13.37 22.38 -12.82
N GLY A 452 -13.95 21.76 -11.79
CA GLY A 452 -13.41 20.51 -11.26
C GLY A 452 -13.94 20.15 -9.89
N LEU A 453 -13.06 19.61 -9.05
CA LEU A 453 -13.31 19.20 -7.67
C LEU A 453 -12.59 20.13 -6.69
N LEU A 454 -13.25 20.46 -5.58
CA LEU A 454 -12.58 20.97 -4.37
C LEU A 454 -12.50 19.79 -3.40
N THR A 455 -11.31 19.24 -3.24
CA THR A 455 -11.04 18.05 -2.41
C THR A 455 -10.50 18.48 -1.05
N LEU A 456 -10.71 17.64 -0.01
CA LEU A 456 -10.26 17.92 1.36
C LEU A 456 -10.61 19.36 1.77
N ALA A 457 -11.87 19.73 1.56
CA ALA A 457 -12.38 21.06 1.85
C ALA A 457 -12.92 21.12 3.28
N SER A 458 -12.72 22.25 3.95
CA SER A 458 -13.35 22.54 5.24
C SER A 458 -14.76 23.10 5.03
N GLU A 459 -15.60 23.05 6.07
CA GLU A 459 -17.02 23.45 5.99
C GLU A 459 -17.23 24.86 5.39
N ASN A 460 -16.40 25.84 5.75
CA ASN A 460 -16.50 27.21 5.20
C ASN A 460 -15.47 27.50 4.10
N LEU A 461 -14.85 26.46 3.52
CA LEU A 461 -13.83 26.57 2.48
C LEU A 461 -12.61 27.41 2.89
N GLU A 462 -12.23 27.41 4.17
CA GLU A 462 -10.99 28.05 4.63
C GLU A 462 -9.74 27.29 4.15
N GLU A 463 -9.85 25.96 4.13
CA GLU A 463 -8.91 25.00 3.52
C GLU A 463 -9.63 24.22 2.44
N PHE A 464 -8.98 24.01 1.30
CA PHE A 464 -9.40 23.11 0.22
C PHE A 464 -8.26 22.90 -0.79
N THR A 465 -8.28 21.76 -1.49
CA THR A 465 -7.35 21.44 -2.57
C THR A 465 -8.11 21.28 -3.89
N PRO A 466 -8.11 22.31 -4.76
CA PRO A 466 -8.77 22.26 -6.05
C PRO A 466 -7.99 21.38 -7.06
N VAL A 467 -8.70 20.44 -7.69
CA VAL A 467 -8.27 19.67 -8.86
C VAL A 467 -9.19 20.03 -10.01
N PHE A 468 -8.67 20.69 -11.05
CA PHE A 468 -9.52 21.34 -12.06
C PHE A 468 -8.92 21.33 -13.45
N PHE A 469 -9.78 21.63 -14.43
CA PHE A 469 -9.39 21.85 -15.80
C PHE A 469 -9.63 23.30 -16.24
N ARG A 470 -8.83 23.72 -17.22
CA ARG A 470 -9.03 24.94 -18.02
C ARG A 470 -8.82 24.59 -19.49
N ILE A 471 -9.71 25.08 -20.36
CA ILE A 471 -9.66 24.79 -21.80
C ILE A 471 -9.36 26.06 -22.56
N PHE A 472 -8.37 25.98 -23.44
CA PHE A 472 -7.92 27.06 -24.29
C PHE A 472 -8.14 26.72 -25.76
N LYS A 473 -8.28 27.76 -26.58
CA LYS A 473 -8.32 27.68 -28.03
C LYS A 473 -6.94 28.02 -28.60
N ALA A 474 -6.31 27.05 -29.25
CA ALA A 474 -5.11 27.25 -30.05
C ALA A 474 -5.49 27.43 -31.53
N GLU A 475 -4.50 27.65 -32.40
CA GLU A 475 -4.74 27.97 -33.82
C GLU A 475 -5.54 26.89 -34.57
N THR A 476 -5.31 25.62 -34.27
CA THR A 476 -5.88 24.48 -35.01
C THR A 476 -6.65 23.50 -34.14
N ASN A 477 -6.55 23.61 -32.81
CA ASN A 477 -7.14 22.68 -31.85
C ASN A 477 -7.42 23.37 -30.50
N HIS A 478 -7.83 22.58 -29.51
CA HIS A 478 -7.99 23.03 -28.13
C HIS A 478 -6.88 22.44 -27.27
N VAL A 479 -6.42 23.21 -26.29
CA VAL A 479 -5.45 22.78 -25.29
C VAL A 479 -6.15 22.66 -23.95
N VAL A 480 -6.02 21.49 -23.32
CA VAL A 480 -6.59 21.23 -21.99
C VAL A 480 -5.48 21.26 -20.96
N LEU A 481 -5.60 22.14 -19.98
CA LEU A 481 -4.74 22.18 -18.81
C LEU A 481 -5.43 21.48 -17.65
N MET A 482 -4.74 20.55 -16.98
CA MET A 482 -5.15 19.96 -15.71
C MET A 482 -4.27 20.51 -14.59
N CYS A 483 -4.90 20.92 -13.51
CA CYS A 483 -4.28 21.55 -12.35
C CYS A 483 -4.62 20.81 -11.05
N SER A 484 -3.65 20.74 -10.14
CA SER A 484 -3.84 20.43 -8.72
C SER A 484 -3.11 21.50 -7.91
N ASP A 485 -3.84 22.36 -7.22
CA ASP A 485 -3.27 23.57 -6.61
C ASP A 485 -3.36 23.52 -5.08
N ALA A 486 -2.25 23.23 -4.40
CA ALA A 486 -2.23 23.04 -2.95
C ALA A 486 -2.13 24.34 -2.14
N ARG A 487 -2.10 25.52 -2.77
CA ARG A 487 -1.87 26.81 -2.07
C ARG A 487 -2.86 27.08 -0.93
N SER A 488 -4.12 26.67 -1.11
CA SER A 488 -5.19 26.80 -0.12
C SER A 488 -5.43 25.53 0.70
N SER A 489 -4.54 24.54 0.62
CA SER A 489 -4.79 23.20 1.21
C SER A 489 -4.68 23.14 2.73
N SER A 490 -4.02 24.10 3.37
CA SER A 490 -3.79 24.10 4.82
C SER A 490 -3.53 25.50 5.36
N LEU A 491 -4.05 25.76 6.55
CA LEU A 491 -3.80 26.95 7.37
C LEU A 491 -2.46 26.89 8.12
N GLN A 492 -1.80 25.73 8.15
CA GLN A 492 -0.48 25.60 8.78
C GLN A 492 0.58 26.33 7.94
N ASP A 493 1.42 27.10 8.64
CA ASP A 493 2.58 27.78 8.08
C ASP A 493 3.78 26.83 7.93
N GLY A 494 4.69 27.14 7.00
CA GLY A 494 5.92 26.38 6.80
C GLY A 494 5.76 25.07 6.01
N LEU A 495 4.56 24.75 5.53
CA LEU A 495 4.32 23.62 4.62
C LEU A 495 4.70 23.95 3.18
N TYR A 496 5.18 22.95 2.44
CA TYR A 496 5.32 23.03 1.00
C TYR A 496 3.94 22.87 0.33
N LYS A 497 3.46 23.93 -0.32
CA LYS A 497 2.12 23.99 -0.95
C LYS A 497 2.21 24.28 -2.45
N PRO A 498 2.76 23.37 -3.26
CA PRO A 498 2.96 23.61 -4.69
C PRO A 498 1.64 23.63 -5.48
N THR A 499 1.67 24.36 -6.59
CA THR A 499 0.75 24.11 -7.70
C THR A 499 1.40 23.11 -8.64
N PHE A 500 0.69 22.05 -9.02
CA PHE A 500 1.11 21.08 -10.04
C PHE A 500 0.16 21.12 -11.23
N ALA A 501 0.69 20.84 -12.42
CA ALA A 501 -0.14 20.81 -13.62
C ALA A 501 0.51 20.02 -14.77
N GLY A 502 -0.34 19.56 -15.67
CA GLY A 502 0.05 18.94 -16.93
C GLY A 502 -1.00 19.21 -18.02
N PHE A 503 -0.56 19.29 -19.27
CA PHE A 503 -1.47 19.33 -20.41
C PHE A 503 -2.07 17.95 -20.65
N VAL A 504 -3.33 17.90 -21.09
CA VAL A 504 -4.07 16.67 -21.36
C VAL A 504 -4.28 16.52 -22.86
N ASP A 505 -3.63 15.53 -23.47
CA ASP A 505 -3.77 15.19 -24.90
C ASP A 505 -5.08 14.44 -25.17
N ILE A 506 -6.21 15.15 -25.14
CA ILE A 506 -7.55 14.57 -25.34
C ILE A 506 -8.32 15.26 -26.46
N ASP A 507 -9.04 14.46 -27.25
CA ASP A 507 -9.98 14.97 -28.24
C ASP A 507 -11.29 15.42 -27.57
N LEU A 508 -11.62 16.69 -27.75
CA LEU A 508 -12.83 17.33 -27.22
C LEU A 508 -14.01 17.29 -28.19
N SER A 509 -13.95 16.52 -29.29
CA SER A 509 -15.07 16.35 -30.24
C SER A 509 -16.37 15.91 -29.56
N SER A 510 -16.27 15.05 -28.55
CA SER A 510 -17.40 14.59 -27.73
C SER A 510 -17.89 15.62 -26.71
N LYS A 511 -17.17 16.75 -26.55
CA LYS A 511 -17.37 17.79 -25.53
C LYS A 511 -17.48 17.24 -24.11
N LYS A 512 -16.73 16.17 -23.82
CA LYS A 512 -16.68 15.52 -22.51
C LYS A 512 -15.24 15.42 -22.02
N LEU A 513 -15.07 15.58 -20.71
CA LEU A 513 -13.77 15.51 -20.06
C LEU A 513 -13.87 14.69 -18.76
N PRO A 514 -13.31 13.46 -18.74
CA PRO A 514 -13.32 12.63 -17.54
C PRO A 514 -12.17 12.99 -16.59
N LEU A 515 -12.46 12.94 -15.30
CA LEU A 515 -11.50 13.02 -14.20
C LEU A 515 -11.81 11.93 -13.18
N ARG A 516 -10.77 11.27 -12.70
CA ARG A 516 -10.84 10.43 -11.50
C ARG A 516 -9.90 10.97 -10.44
N SER A 517 -10.33 11.09 -9.20
CA SER A 517 -9.48 11.47 -8.07
C SER A 517 -9.63 10.46 -6.93
N LEU A 518 -8.50 9.92 -6.46
CA LEU A 518 -8.38 9.13 -5.25
C LEU A 518 -7.98 10.08 -4.12
N ILE A 519 -8.75 10.12 -3.05
CA ILE A 519 -8.52 10.99 -1.89
C ILE A 519 -8.29 10.09 -0.68
N ASP A 520 -7.16 10.25 0.00
CA ASP A 520 -6.78 9.43 1.15
C ASP A 520 -5.99 10.23 2.18
N HIS A 521 -6.73 11.03 2.96
CA HIS A 521 -6.25 11.90 4.03
C HIS A 521 -5.24 12.94 3.58
N SER A 522 -3.96 12.60 3.46
CA SER A 522 -2.88 13.53 3.07
C SER A 522 -2.40 13.39 1.63
N VAL A 523 -3.06 12.55 0.83
CA VAL A 523 -2.72 12.38 -0.58
C VAL A 523 -3.95 12.43 -1.46
N ILE A 524 -3.79 13.08 -2.61
CA ILE A 524 -4.76 13.12 -3.69
C ILE A 524 -4.06 12.65 -4.98
N GLU A 525 -4.50 11.54 -5.58
CA GLU A 525 -4.06 11.09 -6.90
C GLU A 525 -5.14 11.35 -7.93
N SER A 526 -4.86 12.21 -8.92
CA SER A 526 -5.82 12.62 -9.93
C SER A 526 -5.43 12.17 -11.34
N PHE A 527 -6.38 11.64 -12.09
CA PHE A 527 -6.22 11.02 -13.40
C PHE A 527 -7.13 11.71 -14.42
N GLY A 528 -6.57 12.64 -15.19
CA GLY A 528 -7.27 13.38 -16.23
C GLY A 528 -7.28 12.66 -17.57
N GLY A 529 -8.37 12.81 -18.31
CA GLY A 529 -8.47 12.31 -19.69
C GLY A 529 -8.36 10.79 -19.81
N GLY A 530 -8.78 10.05 -18.77
CA GLY A 530 -8.67 8.59 -18.73
C GLY A 530 -7.27 8.08 -18.39
N GLY A 531 -6.46 8.88 -17.67
CA GLY A 531 -5.12 8.49 -17.22
C GLY A 531 -4.00 8.93 -18.15
N LYS A 532 -4.26 9.87 -19.06
CA LYS A 532 -3.25 10.49 -19.92
C LYS A 532 -2.36 11.45 -19.13
N THR A 533 -2.97 12.17 -18.19
CA THR A 533 -2.26 13.09 -17.28
C THR A 533 -2.58 12.67 -15.85
N CYS A 534 -1.55 12.38 -15.07
CA CYS A 534 -1.67 12.02 -13.67
C CYS A 534 -1.01 13.08 -12.79
N ILE A 535 -1.63 13.42 -11.67
CA ILE A 535 -1.08 14.38 -10.70
C ILE A 535 -1.31 13.83 -9.29
N THR A 536 -0.22 13.59 -8.56
CA THR A 536 -0.21 13.22 -7.15
C THR A 536 0.13 14.45 -6.32
N SER A 537 -0.67 14.77 -5.31
CA SER A 537 -0.44 15.92 -4.44
C SER A 537 -0.48 15.50 -2.99
N ARG A 538 0.46 16.01 -2.20
CA ARG A 538 0.51 15.83 -0.75
C ARG A 538 0.03 17.10 -0.06
N VAL A 539 -0.92 16.94 0.86
CA VAL A 539 -1.57 18.06 1.55
C VAL A 539 -1.85 17.70 3.01
N TYR A 540 -1.78 18.69 3.90
CA TYR A 540 -1.88 18.48 5.35
C TYR A 540 -2.87 19.49 5.96
N PRO A 541 -4.18 19.39 5.63
CA PRO A 541 -5.19 20.29 6.19
C PRO A 541 -5.27 20.14 7.71
N THR A 542 -5.61 21.23 8.39
CA THR A 542 -5.77 21.27 9.86
C THR A 542 -7.22 21.15 10.30
N LYS A 543 -8.16 21.56 9.45
CA LYS A 543 -9.62 21.51 9.66
C LYS A 543 -10.26 20.43 8.80
N ALA A 544 -9.89 20.32 7.53
CA ALA A 544 -10.50 19.39 6.58
C ALA A 544 -9.97 17.95 6.75
N VAL A 545 -10.17 17.38 7.93
CA VAL A 545 -9.62 16.08 8.35
C VAL A 545 -10.74 15.12 8.73
N PHE A 546 -10.58 13.83 8.43
CA PHE A 546 -11.54 12.78 8.78
C PHE A 546 -13.00 13.10 8.34
N GLU A 547 -13.92 13.25 9.30
CA GLU A 547 -15.35 13.52 9.06
C GLU A 547 -15.63 15.00 8.74
N ASP A 548 -14.72 15.90 9.12
CA ASP A 548 -14.80 17.35 8.86
C ASP A 548 -14.30 17.73 7.46
N ALA A 549 -13.83 16.75 6.69
CA ALA A 549 -13.50 16.93 5.30
C ALA A 549 -14.78 16.87 4.44
N HIS A 550 -14.87 17.82 3.50
CA HIS A 550 -15.92 17.94 2.51
C HIS A 550 -15.35 17.81 1.10
N LEU A 551 -16.23 17.53 0.15
CA LEU A 551 -15.91 17.40 -1.28
C LEU A 551 -16.94 18.19 -2.08
N HIS A 552 -16.49 19.04 -2.99
CA HIS A 552 -17.38 19.83 -3.85
C HIS A 552 -17.03 19.63 -5.31
N VAL A 553 -18.03 19.75 -6.19
CA VAL A 553 -17.82 20.10 -7.60
C VAL A 553 -17.96 21.60 -7.76
N PHE A 554 -17.17 22.22 -8.62
CA PHE A 554 -17.24 23.67 -8.82
C PHE A 554 -17.02 24.08 -10.28
N ASN A 555 -17.52 25.27 -10.62
CA ASN A 555 -17.22 25.97 -11.86
C ASN A 555 -17.04 27.47 -11.59
N ASN A 556 -15.90 28.02 -11.98
CA ASN A 556 -15.61 29.46 -11.92
C ASN A 556 -15.31 30.05 -13.32
N GLY A 557 -15.55 29.29 -14.40
CA GLY A 557 -15.54 29.79 -15.77
C GLY A 557 -16.81 30.54 -16.13
N THR A 558 -16.77 31.34 -17.21
CA THR A 558 -17.96 32.01 -17.75
C THR A 558 -18.91 31.04 -18.45
N GLU A 559 -18.37 30.02 -19.13
CA GLU A 559 -19.17 28.95 -19.72
C GLU A 559 -19.74 28.04 -18.62
N SER A 560 -21.01 27.68 -18.77
CA SER A 560 -21.64 26.72 -17.86
C SER A 560 -21.12 25.31 -18.13
N ILE A 561 -20.77 24.60 -17.06
CA ILE A 561 -20.30 23.21 -17.12
C ILE A 561 -21.39 22.30 -16.56
N THR A 562 -21.60 21.15 -17.18
CA THR A 562 -22.52 20.13 -16.66
C THR A 562 -21.70 18.96 -16.15
N VAL A 563 -21.97 18.53 -14.92
CA VAL A 563 -21.55 17.23 -14.41
C VAL A 563 -22.53 16.22 -14.99
N ASP A 564 -22.18 15.63 -16.13
CA ASP A 564 -23.00 14.61 -16.81
C ASP A 564 -23.25 13.43 -15.87
N PHE A 565 -22.16 12.94 -15.29
CA PHE A 565 -22.16 11.82 -14.39
C PHE A 565 -21.02 11.94 -13.39
N LEU A 566 -21.34 11.78 -12.11
CA LEU A 566 -20.37 11.65 -11.04
C LEU A 566 -20.75 10.48 -10.16
N SER A 567 -19.74 9.68 -9.81
CA SER A 567 -19.80 8.63 -8.80
C SER A 567 -18.71 8.83 -7.78
N ALA A 568 -19.09 8.96 -6.52
CA ALA A 568 -18.17 9.01 -5.38
C ALA A 568 -18.39 7.78 -4.51
N TRP A 569 -17.32 7.04 -4.22
CA TRP A 569 -17.36 5.88 -3.35
C TRP A 569 -16.57 6.13 -2.08
N ASN A 570 -17.17 5.80 -0.93
CA ASN A 570 -16.39 5.58 0.29
C ASN A 570 -15.47 4.39 0.07
N LYS A 571 -14.23 4.49 0.53
CA LYS A 571 -13.30 3.36 0.56
C LYS A 571 -13.33 2.69 1.93
N ALA A 572 -13.22 1.37 1.95
CA ALA A 572 -12.85 0.67 3.16
C ALA A 572 -11.34 0.84 3.43
N ALA A 573 -10.96 1.07 4.69
CA ALA A 573 -9.57 1.06 5.09
C ALA A 573 -8.95 -0.32 4.90
N ILE A 574 -7.68 -0.37 4.50
CA ILE A 574 -6.93 -1.60 4.33
C ILE A 574 -6.49 -2.11 5.70
N LYS A 575 -6.66 -3.42 5.94
CA LYS A 575 -6.10 -4.06 7.13
C LYS A 575 -4.60 -4.25 6.94
N ALA A 576 -3.78 -3.36 7.49
CA ALA A 576 -2.40 -3.70 7.81
C ALA A 576 -2.43 -4.73 8.94
N MET A 577 -2.00 -5.97 8.68
CA MET A 577 -1.81 -6.96 9.74
C MET A 577 -0.40 -6.81 10.30
N PRO A 578 -0.19 -6.14 11.45
CA PRO A 578 1.07 -6.24 12.15
C PRO A 578 1.29 -7.69 12.57
N VAL A 579 2.51 -8.19 12.40
CA VAL A 579 2.91 -9.51 12.92
C VAL A 579 3.07 -9.39 14.44
N ASN A 580 1.97 -9.44 15.18
CA ASN A 580 1.98 -9.66 16.63
C ASN A 580 1.39 -11.04 16.94
N ARG A 581 2.19 -12.09 16.71
CA ARG A 581 1.89 -13.47 17.15
C ARG A 581 2.90 -13.90 18.19
N ALA A 582 2.59 -13.76 19.49
CA ALA A 582 3.32 -14.46 20.57
C ALA A 582 2.69 -14.45 21.99
N HIS A 583 1.57 -13.76 22.28
CA HIS A 583 1.23 -13.49 23.69
C HIS A 583 0.35 -14.56 24.39
N GLY A 584 -0.30 -15.46 23.66
CA GLY A 584 -1.22 -16.45 24.24
C GLY A 584 -0.60 -17.76 24.74
N ILE A 585 0.45 -18.24 24.05
CA ILE A 585 1.05 -19.56 24.32
C ILE A 585 2.36 -19.42 25.11
N SER A 586 3.08 -18.30 24.95
CA SER A 586 4.28 -17.98 25.72
C SER A 586 4.00 -17.81 27.23
N SER A 587 2.83 -17.27 27.57
CA SER A 587 2.39 -17.05 28.96
C SER A 587 2.10 -18.34 29.74
N HIS A 588 1.71 -19.43 29.06
CA HIS A 588 1.47 -20.73 29.71
C HIS A 588 2.78 -21.47 30.02
N PHE A 589 3.73 -21.43 29.09
CA PHE A 589 5.01 -22.12 29.23
C PHE A 589 5.95 -21.41 30.23
N THR A 590 5.92 -20.07 30.25
CA THR A 590 6.71 -19.28 31.21
C THR A 590 6.20 -19.37 32.65
N LEU A 591 4.91 -19.66 32.89
CA LEU A 591 4.34 -19.73 34.25
C LEU A 591 4.47 -21.08 34.95
N PHE A 592 4.25 -22.20 34.25
CA PHE A 592 4.13 -23.51 34.89
C PHE A 592 5.25 -24.49 34.53
N GLN A 593 6.08 -24.15 33.54
CA GLN A 593 7.09 -25.03 32.94
C GLN A 593 6.54 -26.40 32.50
N THR A 594 5.23 -26.50 32.27
CA THR A 594 4.55 -27.73 31.83
C THR A 594 3.31 -27.38 31.01
N VAL A 595 2.96 -28.27 30.10
CA VAL A 595 1.73 -28.25 29.30
C VAL A 595 0.69 -29.28 29.80
N ASP A 596 1.01 -29.98 30.89
CA ASP A 596 0.12 -30.96 31.51
C ASP A 596 -0.92 -30.30 32.43
N PHE A 597 -2.19 -30.46 32.11
CA PHE A 597 -3.31 -29.81 32.80
C PHE A 597 -3.45 -30.26 34.25
N SER A 598 -3.22 -31.55 34.55
CA SER A 598 -3.32 -32.07 35.91
C SER A 598 -2.32 -31.38 36.86
N THR A 599 -1.10 -31.13 36.36
CA THR A 599 -0.03 -30.42 37.07
C THR A 599 -0.32 -28.91 37.19
N ILE A 600 -0.91 -28.28 36.18
CA ILE A 600 -1.30 -26.87 36.20
C ILE A 600 -2.41 -26.64 37.25
N PHE A 601 -3.41 -27.52 37.30
CA PHE A 601 -4.52 -27.41 38.27
C PHE A 601 -4.07 -27.70 39.70
N ALA A 602 -3.17 -28.66 39.91
CA ALA A 602 -2.56 -28.91 41.23
C ALA A 602 -1.72 -27.73 41.76
N ARG A 603 -1.14 -26.90 40.86
CA ARG A 603 -0.36 -25.70 41.22
C ARG A 603 -1.21 -24.43 41.32
N ALA A 604 -2.40 -24.39 40.74
CA ALA A 604 -3.34 -23.26 40.80
C ALA A 604 -4.03 -23.09 42.18
N SER A 605 -3.94 -24.09 43.05
CA SER A 605 -4.42 -24.04 44.44
C SER A 605 -3.42 -23.42 45.41
N ALA A 606 -2.16 -23.20 45.00
CA ALA A 606 -1.12 -22.64 45.87
C ALA A 606 -1.29 -21.11 46.08
N PRO A 607 -1.10 -20.56 47.30
CA PRO A 607 -1.32 -19.14 47.62
C PRO A 607 -0.37 -18.14 46.93
N ARG A 608 0.60 -18.61 46.12
CA ARG A 608 1.72 -17.82 45.61
C ARG A 608 1.54 -17.24 44.20
N ASN A 609 0.36 -17.42 43.57
CA ASN A 609 0.10 -17.01 42.18
C ASN A 609 -0.93 -15.87 42.09
N SER A 610 -0.65 -14.73 42.74
CA SER A 610 -1.44 -13.50 42.60
C SER A 610 -0.70 -12.48 41.74
N TRP A 611 -1.34 -11.99 40.68
CA TRP A 611 -0.81 -10.97 39.76
C TRP A 611 -1.28 -9.58 40.16
N ILE A 612 -0.43 -8.55 39.99
CA ILE A 612 -0.81 -7.14 40.15
C ILE A 612 -0.92 -6.54 38.74
N SER A 613 -2.12 -6.13 38.36
CA SER A 613 -2.37 -5.34 37.15
C SER A 613 -3.34 -4.21 37.51
N CYS A 614 -3.05 -2.98 37.08
CA CYS A 614 -3.83 -1.78 37.42
C CYS A 614 -4.12 -1.64 38.93
N ASN A 615 -3.11 -1.83 39.79
CA ASN A 615 -3.24 -1.79 41.27
C ASN A 615 -4.20 -2.81 41.91
N MET A 616 -4.64 -3.85 41.18
CA MET A 616 -5.47 -4.94 41.73
C MET A 616 -4.71 -6.27 41.77
N ARG A 617 -4.73 -6.96 42.92
CA ARG A 617 -4.21 -8.34 43.07
C ARG A 617 -5.26 -9.35 42.60
N LEU A 618 -5.04 -10.00 41.45
CA LEU A 618 -5.93 -11.01 40.89
C LEU A 618 -5.34 -12.42 41.08
N ASN A 619 -6.18 -13.36 41.53
CA ASN A 619 -5.84 -14.78 41.62
C ASN A 619 -5.85 -15.40 40.21
N ALA A 620 -4.95 -16.35 39.94
CA ALA A 620 -4.83 -17.02 38.63
C ALA A 620 -6.15 -17.63 38.11
N ILE A 621 -7.00 -18.19 38.99
CA ILE A 621 -8.31 -18.72 38.60
C ILE A 621 -9.24 -17.60 38.12
N THR A 622 -9.23 -16.46 38.82
CA THR A 622 -10.02 -15.28 38.44
C THR A 622 -9.61 -14.75 37.07
N LEU A 623 -8.31 -14.71 36.79
CA LEU A 623 -7.79 -14.30 35.49
C LEU A 623 -8.24 -15.25 34.36
N ILE A 624 -8.18 -16.57 34.59
CA ILE A 624 -8.64 -17.58 33.63
C ILE A 624 -10.13 -17.39 33.34
N CYS A 625 -10.98 -17.21 34.36
CA CYS A 625 -12.41 -16.97 34.17
C CYS A 625 -12.70 -15.65 33.42
N ILE A 626 -11.96 -14.57 33.71
CA ILE A 626 -12.07 -13.29 32.98
C ILE A 626 -11.69 -13.47 31.51
N LEU A 627 -10.61 -14.19 31.21
CA LEU A 627 -10.18 -14.46 29.84
C LEU A 627 -11.18 -15.35 29.09
N LEU A 628 -11.73 -16.37 29.75
CA LEU A 628 -12.79 -17.22 29.19
C LEU A 628 -14.05 -16.41 28.85
N HIS A 629 -14.48 -15.56 29.77
CA HIS A 629 -15.64 -14.69 29.56
C HIS A 629 -15.42 -13.66 28.46
N ASN A 630 -14.28 -12.96 28.45
CA ASN A 630 -13.94 -12.04 27.37
C ASN A 630 -13.85 -12.76 26.02
N GLY A 631 -13.34 -14.01 26.00
CA GLY A 631 -13.36 -14.87 24.83
C GLY A 631 -14.78 -15.21 24.36
N ALA A 632 -15.68 -15.57 25.28
CA ALA A 632 -17.07 -15.88 24.98
C ALA A 632 -17.85 -14.64 24.50
N VAL A 633 -17.69 -13.49 25.16
CA VAL A 633 -18.33 -12.22 24.79
C VAL A 633 -17.84 -11.71 23.43
N ARG A 634 -16.55 -11.84 23.13
CA ARG A 634 -16.01 -11.48 21.80
C ARG A 634 -16.52 -12.39 20.68
N LYS A 635 -16.86 -13.65 20.99
CA LYS A 635 -17.41 -14.61 20.03
C LYS A 635 -18.93 -14.52 19.87
N SER A 636 -19.67 -14.06 20.89
CA SER A 636 -21.15 -14.03 20.87
C SER A 636 -21.78 -12.89 20.07
N ALA A 637 -20.99 -12.03 19.42
CA ALA A 637 -21.40 -11.12 18.35
C ALA A 637 -22.67 -10.26 18.60
N GLU A 638 -22.96 -9.89 19.85
CA GLU A 638 -24.08 -8.98 20.19
C GLU A 638 -23.63 -7.59 20.68
N ILE A 639 -22.31 -7.33 20.72
CA ILE A 639 -21.75 -5.98 20.92
C ILE A 639 -20.98 -5.56 19.66
N GLY A 640 -21.72 -5.22 18.59
CA GLY A 640 -21.23 -4.36 17.51
C GLY A 640 -20.04 -4.81 16.65
N SER A 641 -19.69 -6.11 16.61
CA SER A 641 -18.56 -6.62 15.81
C SER A 641 -18.97 -7.80 14.92
N HIS A 642 -19.69 -7.52 13.84
CA HIS A 642 -20.38 -8.51 12.98
C HIS A 642 -19.50 -9.29 11.97
N THR A 643 -18.17 -9.36 12.11
CA THR A 643 -17.33 -9.98 11.06
C THR A 643 -16.29 -11.00 11.56
N TRP A 644 -16.43 -11.51 12.79
CA TRP A 644 -15.31 -12.20 13.46
C TRP A 644 -15.59 -13.65 13.85
N SER A 645 -15.92 -14.49 12.85
CA SER A 645 -16.07 -15.94 13.08
C SER A 645 -15.04 -16.85 12.38
N PRO A 646 -14.39 -16.48 11.26
CA PRO A 646 -13.38 -17.37 10.65
C PRO A 646 -11.98 -17.27 11.28
N ASP A 647 -11.59 -16.09 11.79
CA ASP A 647 -10.18 -15.79 12.14
C ASP A 647 -9.79 -16.11 13.60
N ALA A 648 -10.71 -16.57 14.44
CA ALA A 648 -10.49 -16.72 15.89
C ALA A 648 -9.95 -18.10 16.33
N ILE A 649 -9.36 -18.90 15.43
CA ILE A 649 -9.15 -20.34 15.66
C ILE A 649 -7.70 -20.75 15.35
N GLU A 650 -6.80 -20.48 16.29
CA GLU A 650 -5.47 -21.12 16.38
C GLU A 650 -5.17 -21.32 17.87
N GLY A 651 -5.39 -22.54 18.38
CA GLY A 651 -5.12 -22.90 19.77
C GLY A 651 -5.12 -24.42 19.97
N PRO A 652 -4.02 -25.03 20.43
CA PRO A 652 -3.93 -26.49 20.59
C PRO A 652 -4.34 -26.91 22.01
N THR A 653 -5.47 -27.60 22.16
CA THR A 653 -5.90 -28.33 23.38
C THR A 653 -6.90 -29.45 23.01
N PRO A 654 -7.33 -30.37 23.89
CA PRO A 654 -8.34 -31.40 23.54
C PRO A 654 -9.70 -30.85 23.08
N VAL A 655 -10.01 -29.60 23.45
CA VAL A 655 -11.14 -28.79 22.94
C VAL A 655 -10.95 -28.40 21.46
N SER A 656 -9.72 -28.51 20.95
CA SER A 656 -9.35 -28.26 19.55
C SER A 656 -10.07 -29.21 18.58
N ALA A 657 -10.33 -30.47 18.95
CA ALA A 657 -11.00 -31.39 18.03
C ALA A 657 -12.46 -30.97 17.76
N SER A 658 -13.18 -30.55 18.80
CA SER A 658 -14.56 -30.06 18.69
C SER A 658 -14.63 -28.71 17.96
N ILE A 659 -13.68 -27.82 18.24
CA ILE A 659 -13.56 -26.54 17.53
C ILE A 659 -13.26 -26.81 16.05
N HIS A 660 -12.23 -27.60 15.72
CA HIS A 660 -11.87 -27.91 14.33
C HIS A 660 -12.98 -28.64 13.58
N ALA A 661 -13.74 -29.53 14.23
CA ALA A 661 -14.91 -30.16 13.62
C ALA A 661 -15.96 -29.09 13.24
N ALA A 662 -16.30 -28.18 14.17
CA ALA A 662 -17.22 -27.08 13.89
C ALA A 662 -16.68 -26.13 12.81
N THR A 663 -15.38 -25.82 12.79
CA THR A 663 -14.79 -24.94 11.78
C THR A 663 -14.74 -25.58 10.40
N MET A 664 -14.44 -26.87 10.32
CA MET A 664 -14.40 -27.59 9.05
C MET A 664 -15.81 -27.77 8.47
N SER A 665 -16.82 -27.98 9.31
CA SER A 665 -18.23 -27.97 8.90
C SER A 665 -18.63 -26.61 8.33
N ALA A 666 -18.37 -25.52 9.06
CA ALA A 666 -18.65 -24.16 8.56
C ALA A 666 -17.88 -23.81 7.27
N GLY A 667 -16.61 -24.24 7.15
CA GLY A 667 -15.83 -24.06 5.92
C GLY A 667 -16.35 -24.86 4.73
N SER A 668 -16.93 -26.04 4.98
CA SER A 668 -17.58 -26.84 3.95
C SER A 668 -18.89 -26.20 3.46
N GLU A 669 -19.65 -25.56 4.35
CA GLU A 669 -20.89 -24.83 4.04
C GLU A 669 -20.61 -23.59 3.19
N ILE A 670 -19.68 -22.73 3.62
CA ILE A 670 -19.30 -21.51 2.90
C ILE A 670 -18.88 -21.85 1.48
N ARG A 671 -18.05 -22.88 1.31
CA ARG A 671 -17.60 -23.32 -0.01
C ARG A 671 -18.73 -23.90 -0.86
N ALA A 672 -19.66 -24.62 -0.24
CA ALA A 672 -20.82 -25.17 -0.94
C ALA A 672 -21.86 -24.09 -1.32
N MET A 673 -21.85 -22.94 -0.64
CA MET A 673 -22.67 -21.76 -0.93
C MET A 673 -21.91 -20.65 -1.68
N SER A 674 -20.94 -20.99 -2.52
CA SER A 674 -20.21 -20.02 -3.36
C SER A 674 -19.49 -18.90 -2.58
N ASP A 675 -18.93 -19.24 -1.42
CA ASP A 675 -18.24 -18.34 -0.50
C ASP A 675 -19.15 -17.28 0.17
N GLU A 676 -20.47 -17.53 0.23
CA GLU A 676 -21.40 -16.71 1.02
C GLU A 676 -21.10 -16.81 2.52
N GLN A 677 -21.05 -15.65 3.19
CA GLN A 677 -20.71 -15.54 4.62
C GLN A 677 -21.83 -14.89 5.45
N ASP A 678 -22.89 -14.39 4.81
CA ASP A 678 -24.02 -13.81 5.52
C ASP A 678 -25.01 -14.91 5.97
N MET A 679 -25.02 -15.19 7.28
CA MET A 679 -25.91 -16.19 7.89
C MET A 679 -27.40 -15.91 7.71
N ARG A 680 -27.80 -14.69 7.30
CA ARG A 680 -29.22 -14.37 7.00
C ARG A 680 -29.65 -14.90 5.63
N MET A 681 -28.69 -15.19 4.76
CA MET A 681 -28.90 -15.75 3.43
C MET A 681 -28.79 -17.28 3.47
N ILE A 682 -27.90 -17.79 4.32
CA ILE A 682 -27.59 -19.21 4.51
C ILE A 682 -28.59 -19.84 5.49
N GLY A 683 -29.69 -20.38 4.97
CA GLY A 683 -30.69 -21.13 5.75
C GLY A 683 -31.09 -22.44 5.08
N GLY A 684 -31.85 -23.28 5.77
CA GLY A 684 -32.57 -24.42 5.19
C GLY A 684 -31.68 -25.56 4.72
N LEU A 685 -30.42 -25.59 5.16
CA LEU A 685 -29.42 -26.53 4.65
C LEU A 685 -29.56 -27.95 5.22
N ALA A 686 -30.38 -28.19 6.25
CA ALA A 686 -30.48 -29.49 6.91
C ALA A 686 -30.88 -30.64 5.95
N SER A 687 -31.77 -30.36 4.99
CA SER A 687 -32.21 -31.35 4.00
C SER A 687 -31.17 -31.60 2.91
N SER A 688 -30.35 -30.60 2.58
CA SER A 688 -29.35 -30.65 1.50
C SER A 688 -27.98 -31.12 1.98
N PHE A 689 -27.68 -30.96 3.28
CA PHE A 689 -26.40 -31.26 3.92
C PHE A 689 -26.56 -32.10 5.21
N PRO A 690 -27.20 -33.28 5.16
CA PRO A 690 -27.48 -34.06 6.36
C PRO A 690 -26.22 -34.51 7.11
N PHE A 691 -25.11 -34.76 6.39
CA PHE A 691 -23.85 -35.17 7.02
C PHE A 691 -23.17 -33.99 7.72
N THR A 692 -23.03 -32.85 7.03
CA THR A 692 -22.41 -31.65 7.62
C THR A 692 -23.21 -31.13 8.81
N TYR A 693 -24.55 -31.18 8.73
CA TYR A 693 -25.44 -30.89 9.85
C TYR A 693 -25.18 -31.80 11.06
N ALA A 694 -25.09 -33.12 10.85
CA ALA A 694 -24.83 -34.06 11.94
C ALA A 694 -23.46 -33.83 12.60
N MET A 695 -22.42 -33.55 11.80
CA MET A 695 -21.08 -33.25 12.32
C MET A 695 -21.05 -31.93 13.10
N MET A 696 -21.69 -30.88 12.59
CA MET A 696 -21.76 -29.58 13.25
C MET A 696 -22.59 -29.65 14.55
N LEU A 697 -23.68 -30.42 14.55
CA LEU A 697 -24.49 -30.66 15.74
C LEU A 697 -23.68 -31.36 16.84
N MET A 698 -22.96 -32.45 16.50
CA MET A 698 -22.12 -33.16 17.47
C MET A 698 -20.96 -32.31 17.98
N GLY A 699 -20.31 -31.54 17.11
CA GLY A 699 -19.28 -30.58 17.50
C GLY A 699 -19.81 -29.48 18.44
N SER A 700 -21.00 -28.97 18.14
CA SER A 700 -21.68 -27.95 18.95
C SER A 700 -22.12 -28.50 20.30
N LEU A 701 -22.72 -29.71 20.36
CA LEU A 701 -23.10 -30.33 21.64
C LEU A 701 -21.88 -30.56 22.54
N SER A 702 -20.73 -30.91 21.96
CA SER A 702 -19.48 -31.00 22.71
C SER A 702 -19.01 -29.63 23.21
N LEU A 703 -19.13 -28.58 22.41
CA LEU A 703 -18.77 -27.20 22.80
C LEU A 703 -19.67 -26.61 23.89
N ILE A 704 -20.96 -26.93 23.85
CA ILE A 704 -21.98 -26.50 24.83
C ILE A 704 -21.92 -27.36 26.11
N GLU A 705 -20.96 -28.27 26.22
CA GLU A 705 -20.72 -29.06 27.43
C GLU A 705 -21.89 -29.99 27.76
N PHE A 706 -22.52 -30.56 26.72
CA PHE A 706 -23.56 -31.56 26.94
C PHE A 706 -22.99 -32.72 27.78
N PRO A 707 -23.73 -33.22 28.79
CA PRO A 707 -23.23 -34.27 29.69
C PRO A 707 -22.62 -35.44 28.91
N PHE A 708 -21.52 -35.98 29.44
CA PHE A 708 -20.74 -37.10 28.89
C PHE A 708 -19.84 -36.80 27.67
N LEU A 709 -19.84 -35.57 27.12
CA LEU A 709 -18.94 -35.16 26.03
C LEU A 709 -17.64 -34.51 26.53
N THR A 710 -16.61 -34.40 25.67
CA THR A 710 -15.29 -33.87 26.06
C THR A 710 -15.32 -32.47 26.67
N GLY A 711 -16.20 -31.59 26.17
CA GLY A 711 -16.29 -30.22 26.68
C GLY A 711 -16.69 -30.16 28.15
N PHE A 712 -17.59 -31.04 28.59
CA PHE A 712 -18.13 -31.09 29.95
C PHE A 712 -17.01 -31.23 31.00
N TYR A 713 -16.16 -32.25 30.87
CA TYR A 713 -15.10 -32.52 31.83
C TYR A 713 -14.02 -31.41 31.91
N SER A 714 -13.83 -30.63 30.85
CA SER A 714 -12.80 -29.59 30.83
C SER A 714 -13.14 -28.34 31.65
N LYS A 715 -14.43 -28.03 31.80
CA LYS A 715 -14.92 -26.79 32.43
C LYS A 715 -15.69 -27.02 33.72
N ASP A 716 -16.28 -28.20 33.88
CA ASP A 716 -16.89 -28.64 35.15
C ASP A 716 -15.86 -28.60 36.29
N VAL A 717 -14.65 -29.12 36.06
CA VAL A 717 -13.52 -29.05 37.01
C VAL A 717 -13.13 -27.61 37.36
N ILE A 718 -13.16 -26.69 36.38
CA ILE A 718 -12.80 -25.27 36.61
C ILE A 718 -13.87 -24.59 37.47
N LEU A 719 -15.15 -24.87 37.21
CA LEU A 719 -16.26 -24.34 38.00
C LEU A 719 -16.30 -24.96 39.40
N GLU A 720 -16.05 -26.26 39.53
CA GLU A 720 -15.99 -26.96 40.81
C GLU A 720 -14.84 -26.42 41.69
N LEU A 721 -13.66 -26.21 41.11
CA LEU A 721 -12.52 -25.59 41.81
C LEU A 721 -12.77 -24.12 42.18
N ALA A 722 -13.54 -23.38 41.36
CA ALA A 722 -13.93 -22.02 41.68
C ALA A 722 -14.96 -21.97 42.82
N TYR A 723 -15.90 -22.91 42.85
CA TYR A 723 -16.95 -23.01 43.87
C TYR A 723 -16.42 -23.49 45.22
N THR A 724 -15.56 -24.52 45.23
CA THR A 724 -15.01 -25.15 46.45
C THR A 724 -14.01 -24.28 47.22
N LYS A 725 -13.53 -23.17 46.63
CA LYS A 725 -12.64 -22.22 47.33
C LYS A 725 -13.34 -21.38 48.40
N TYR A 726 -14.68 -21.36 48.49
CA TYR A 726 -15.49 -20.60 49.48
C TYR A 726 -15.01 -19.15 49.75
N THR A 727 -14.44 -18.48 48.75
CA THR A 727 -13.96 -17.08 48.84
C THR A 727 -14.81 -16.18 47.95
N ILE A 728 -14.86 -14.88 48.26
CA ILE A 728 -15.56 -13.87 47.43
C ILE A 728 -15.08 -13.93 45.97
N SER A 729 -13.76 -14.06 45.76
CA SER A 729 -13.16 -14.19 44.43
C SER A 729 -13.51 -15.52 43.73
N GLY A 730 -13.64 -16.62 44.47
CA GLY A 730 -14.07 -17.92 43.94
C GLY A 730 -15.52 -17.87 43.48
N ASN A 731 -16.42 -17.34 44.31
CA ASN A 731 -17.84 -17.14 43.97
C ASN A 731 -18.02 -16.21 42.75
N PHE A 732 -17.22 -15.15 42.66
CA PHE A 732 -17.22 -14.27 41.49
C PHE A 732 -16.79 -15.01 40.22
N SER A 733 -15.70 -15.77 40.29
CA SER A 733 -15.18 -16.56 39.16
C SER A 733 -16.17 -17.64 38.71
N PHE A 734 -16.86 -18.29 39.64
CA PHE A 734 -17.91 -19.27 39.36
C PHE A 734 -19.10 -18.64 38.62
N ARG A 735 -19.60 -17.48 39.08
CA ARG A 735 -20.69 -16.76 38.39
C ARG A 735 -20.28 -16.34 36.98
N LEU A 736 -19.07 -15.83 36.83
CA LEU A 736 -18.54 -15.33 35.58
C LEU A 736 -18.27 -16.46 34.57
N GLY A 737 -17.78 -17.62 35.04
CA GLY A 737 -17.68 -18.85 34.27
C GLY A 737 -19.05 -19.40 33.85
N SER A 738 -20.03 -19.40 34.74
CA SER A 738 -21.41 -19.84 34.43
C SER A 738 -22.06 -18.99 33.34
N VAL A 739 -21.88 -17.66 33.38
CA VAL A 739 -22.34 -16.74 32.32
C VAL A 739 -21.62 -17.00 31.00
N SER A 740 -20.33 -17.33 31.04
CA SER A 740 -19.57 -17.69 29.84
C SER A 740 -20.12 -18.95 29.16
N ILE A 741 -20.52 -19.96 29.93
CA ILE A 741 -21.13 -21.19 29.40
C ILE A 741 -22.50 -20.89 28.81
N LEU A 742 -23.31 -20.06 29.49
CA LEU A 742 -24.61 -19.62 28.98
C LEU A 742 -24.49 -18.96 27.60
N PHE A 743 -23.57 -18.01 27.44
CA PHE A 743 -23.33 -17.37 26.13
C PHE A 743 -22.84 -18.37 25.09
N THR A 744 -22.03 -19.34 25.51
CA THR A 744 -21.54 -20.41 24.62
C THR A 744 -22.67 -21.27 24.08
N SER A 745 -23.58 -21.69 24.97
CA SER A 745 -24.80 -22.39 24.62
C SER A 745 -25.65 -21.58 23.64
N TYR A 746 -25.93 -20.33 23.98
CA TYR A 746 -26.80 -19.47 23.19
C TYR A 746 -26.28 -19.26 21.75
N TYR A 747 -25.00 -18.89 21.57
CA TYR A 747 -24.49 -18.65 20.23
C TYR A 747 -24.42 -19.95 19.41
N SER A 748 -24.06 -21.09 20.01
CA SER A 748 -23.95 -22.37 19.30
C SER A 748 -25.31 -22.88 18.83
N PHE A 749 -26.35 -22.76 19.65
CA PHE A 749 -27.72 -23.10 19.22
C PHE A 749 -28.25 -22.11 18.18
N ARG A 750 -27.97 -20.81 18.33
CA ARG A 750 -28.36 -19.79 17.35
C ARG A 750 -27.73 -20.05 15.98
N LEU A 751 -26.45 -20.42 15.93
CA LEU A 751 -25.75 -20.78 14.70
C LEU A 751 -26.42 -21.97 14.01
N LEU A 752 -26.60 -23.09 14.73
CA LEU A 752 -27.27 -24.27 14.17
C LEU A 752 -28.68 -23.95 13.66
N PHE A 753 -29.41 -23.12 14.39
CA PHE A 753 -30.76 -22.73 14.04
C PHE A 753 -30.81 -21.90 12.75
N LEU A 754 -30.00 -20.83 12.66
CA LEU A 754 -29.99 -19.94 11.50
C LEU A 754 -29.49 -20.65 10.24
N THR A 755 -28.43 -21.44 10.35
CA THR A 755 -27.79 -22.09 9.18
C THR A 755 -28.63 -23.24 8.61
N PHE A 756 -29.23 -24.08 9.47
CA PHE A 756 -29.82 -25.33 9.01
C PHE A 756 -31.35 -25.40 9.10
N LEU A 757 -31.96 -24.72 10.07
CA LEU A 757 -33.38 -24.92 10.42
C LEU A 757 -34.28 -23.79 9.93
N VAL A 758 -33.77 -22.55 9.84
CA VAL A 758 -34.52 -21.40 9.30
C VAL A 758 -34.61 -21.51 7.77
N PRO A 759 -35.75 -21.19 7.13
CA PRO A 759 -35.85 -21.16 5.67
C PRO A 759 -34.78 -20.27 5.02
N THR A 760 -34.23 -20.73 3.89
CA THR A 760 -33.21 -19.98 3.14
C THR A 760 -33.79 -18.72 2.49
N ASN A 761 -33.00 -17.65 2.48
CA ASN A 761 -33.29 -16.43 1.71
C ASN A 761 -32.42 -16.33 0.45
N SER A 762 -31.63 -17.36 0.14
CA SER A 762 -30.80 -17.43 -1.07
C SER A 762 -31.61 -17.76 -2.33
N PHE A 763 -31.07 -17.39 -3.49
CA PHE A 763 -31.70 -17.67 -4.78
C PHE A 763 -31.71 -19.17 -5.10
N GLU A 764 -32.80 -19.66 -5.71
CA GLU A 764 -33.02 -21.08 -6.04
C GLU A 764 -31.86 -21.69 -6.86
N ARG A 765 -31.27 -20.91 -7.77
CA ARG A 765 -30.10 -21.26 -8.58
C ARG A 765 -28.86 -21.67 -7.79
N ASP A 766 -28.66 -21.07 -6.61
CA ASP A 766 -27.46 -21.30 -5.80
C ASP A 766 -27.67 -22.53 -4.90
N ILE A 767 -28.91 -22.79 -4.47
CA ILE A 767 -29.31 -23.98 -3.70
C ILE A 767 -29.24 -25.25 -4.56
N VAL A 768 -29.63 -25.19 -5.83
CA VAL A 768 -29.62 -26.36 -6.74
C VAL A 768 -28.20 -26.88 -7.03
N ARG A 769 -27.17 -26.05 -6.84
CA ARG A 769 -25.75 -26.42 -7.06
C ARG A 769 -25.04 -26.87 -5.79
N CYS A 770 -25.70 -26.78 -4.64
CA CYS A 770 -25.14 -27.18 -3.36
C CYS A 770 -25.03 -28.71 -3.25
N HIS A 771 -23.90 -29.19 -2.73
CA HIS A 771 -23.68 -30.60 -2.41
C HIS A 771 -23.03 -30.73 -1.03
N ASP A 772 -23.29 -31.82 -0.33
CA ASP A 772 -22.68 -32.10 0.98
C ASP A 772 -21.14 -32.25 0.89
N ALA A 773 -20.47 -32.26 2.05
CA ALA A 773 -19.02 -32.31 2.13
C ALA A 773 -18.46 -33.54 1.35
N PRO A 774 -17.51 -33.34 0.43
CA PRO A 774 -16.95 -34.44 -0.35
C PRO A 774 -16.14 -35.38 0.55
N ILE A 775 -15.99 -36.64 0.14
CA ILE A 775 -15.34 -37.71 0.92
C ILE A 775 -13.98 -37.30 1.55
N PRO A 776 -13.07 -36.57 0.85
CA PRO A 776 -11.81 -36.12 1.44
C PRO A 776 -11.95 -35.16 2.62
N MET A 777 -13.05 -34.41 2.71
CA MET A 777 -13.40 -33.54 3.85
C MET A 777 -14.18 -34.30 4.93
N ALA A 778 -14.99 -35.28 4.54
CA ALA A 778 -15.78 -36.09 5.46
C ALA A 778 -14.92 -36.97 6.39
N ILE A 779 -13.82 -37.54 5.88
CA ILE A 779 -12.94 -38.44 6.68
C ILE A 779 -12.32 -37.71 7.90
N PRO A 780 -11.69 -36.53 7.76
CA PRO A 780 -11.22 -35.76 8.91
C PRO A 780 -12.33 -35.39 9.89
N LEU A 781 -13.52 -34.99 9.38
CA LEU A 781 -14.66 -34.60 10.20
C LEU A 781 -15.13 -35.76 11.11
N ILE A 782 -15.26 -36.97 10.56
CA ILE A 782 -15.65 -38.16 11.31
C ILE A 782 -14.61 -38.47 12.40
N LEU A 783 -13.32 -38.41 12.09
CA LEU A 783 -12.25 -38.67 13.05
C LEU A 783 -12.23 -37.65 14.20
N LEU A 784 -12.47 -36.38 13.90
CA LEU A 784 -12.53 -35.31 14.90
C LEU A 784 -13.75 -35.46 15.82
N VAL A 785 -14.92 -35.77 15.26
CA VAL A 785 -16.14 -36.00 16.03
C VAL A 785 -16.02 -37.24 16.91
N LEU A 786 -15.51 -38.36 16.38
CA LEU A 786 -15.26 -39.57 17.17
C LEU A 786 -14.34 -39.29 18.37
N ARG A 787 -13.27 -38.52 18.17
CA ARG A 787 -12.42 -38.08 19.27
C ARG A 787 -13.18 -37.21 20.27
N SER A 788 -14.01 -36.29 19.79
CA SER A 788 -14.83 -35.42 20.63
C SER A 788 -15.85 -36.17 21.48
N LEU A 789 -16.36 -37.31 21.01
CA LEU A 789 -17.34 -38.12 21.76
C LEU A 789 -16.66 -39.03 22.78
N PHE A 790 -15.57 -39.71 22.39
CA PHE A 790 -15.02 -40.80 23.21
C PHE A 790 -13.85 -40.42 24.10
N VAL A 791 -13.03 -39.42 23.71
CA VAL A 791 -11.81 -39.09 24.48
C VAL A 791 -12.14 -38.59 25.88
N GLY A 792 -13.23 -37.83 26.04
CA GLY A 792 -13.62 -37.29 27.35
C GLY A 792 -14.08 -38.37 28.31
N TYR A 793 -14.83 -39.35 27.81
CA TYR A 793 -15.27 -40.51 28.59
C TYR A 793 -14.11 -41.47 28.92
N LEU A 794 -13.20 -41.69 27.97
CA LEU A 794 -12.05 -42.60 28.14
C LEU A 794 -10.94 -41.99 29.01
N ALA A 795 -10.81 -40.67 29.03
CA ALA A 795 -9.80 -39.94 29.81
C ALA A 795 -10.25 -39.62 31.24
N LYS A 796 -11.21 -40.37 31.82
CA LYS A 796 -11.56 -40.29 33.25
C LYS A 796 -10.31 -40.53 34.11
N VAL A 797 -9.66 -39.44 34.51
CA VAL A 797 -8.73 -39.33 35.64
C VAL A 797 -9.12 -38.10 36.42
#